data_AF-A0A345E3R2-F1
#
_entry.id   AF-A0A345E3R2-F1
#
_cell.length_a   1.000
_cell.length_b   1.000
_cell.length_c   1.000
_cell.angle_alpha   90.00
_cell.angle_beta   90.00
_cell.angle_gamma   90.00
#
_symmetry.space_group_name_H-M   'P 1'
#
loop_
_entity.id
_entity.type
_entity.pdbx_description
1 polymer ?
#
loop_
_entity_poly.entity_id
_entity_poly.type
_entity_poly.pdbx_seq_one_letter_code
_entity_poly.pdbx_strand_id
1 'polypeptide(L)'
;MDDDEAALVEVQSRIGGAATIADIYRVAAETGGRVFDCDACELLVEEGGSVDLAERFVPDGIDPPPGGATSPAIATHTYRSGEPMLIDDTHRDDRVDTDTDYRSILSVPLLPHAVIQFLDRDPNAFDDRTLALAAVFGGYVAHELDLRVSERQATAGDVLSAESTERLFDLVDVLVVAIDNEGRITFVNRQARETLGYEEGALVDRDWFDTCLPEPRRDEVRGVFERVMAGELDSVGRYENAIVTAEGDERIVEWYNTVLRDADGTITGTLSCGLDVTDREERERELTAAWRRYRTLLQAAPNPIFVADAETGEIVEVNEAAAEFRGQAREEIVGLHQTDLHPEEETEHYRDLFERHVSEGGTKRRLPDGSPIYAVTADGDRVPVEISVEMVELEVETVIYGVFRDISDQLAYEQALTGINEAARDLFEGKLPSEVADVTVETVTEILDPTGAVVYLADEGAGTLRPAAYGPPKATDLIGEPPVFEPADSIAWRVFVDGETAVFDDVREAEGVYNPETPIRSEIIVPLGEYGVLLVGHTETAAFDDRAVELAEILGATAEVALEHAEHERHIEDQTRQLKQRAQQLERVESINTRIRDVARAVVQSTTRGEVERTVCAELVEDDAFALAWIGAIDPVDDRLDVRAWAGDAQEYLDRVPLSLDDANAEPAVRTALSKEPTVVRNTATNVTKEAWRSEAVRRDFRSVASVPLVYQHSLQGVLTIYATTQSAFSGVLQSVLTELGDLLAHAITAIERKQTLLTNQAIELDFEILDRGCLFLRFTQETGCALDVEAIVPQSDDSWLVFVRVQNGAADQLLDAAEAATALASARLIDPADESLVQLRFVEPFIASVLADQGIAVRDISADGDACRVTVAVPPTFDIRRAIDVVSTTYPDSELVAKREHTPSADVSKSLTLRGLEKLTPRQREVLEVAYHRGYFDSPKKASGEELAAEFGFSPSAFHRHIRAAERKLFDTVFRNETAVSREYGDGPGG
;
A
#
# COMPACT_ATOMS: atom_id res chain seq x y z
N MET A 1 -9.77 -88.36 25.76
CA MET A 1 -9.51 -87.83 27.11
C MET A 1 -10.66 -88.32 28.01
N ASP A 2 -10.81 -89.65 28.04
CA ASP A 2 -11.87 -90.42 28.73
C ASP A 2 -11.51 -91.94 28.76
N ASP A 3 -10.53 -92.43 27.96
CA ASP A 3 -10.11 -93.85 27.94
C ASP A 3 -8.99 -94.20 28.95
N ASP A 4 -7.95 -93.37 29.10
CA ASP A 4 -6.77 -93.70 29.93
C ASP A 4 -7.09 -93.82 31.44
N GLU A 5 -8.13 -93.12 31.88
CA GLU A 5 -8.56 -93.01 33.28
C GLU A 5 -9.37 -94.23 33.72
N ALA A 6 -10.33 -94.68 32.89
CA ALA A 6 -11.04 -95.94 33.10
C ALA A 6 -10.06 -97.12 33.05
N ALA A 7 -9.06 -97.03 32.17
CA ALA A 7 -8.03 -98.04 32.05
C ALA A 7 -7.18 -98.14 33.33
N LEU A 8 -6.72 -97.03 33.93
CA LEU A 8 -5.94 -97.04 35.19
C LEU A 8 -6.71 -97.62 36.39
N VAL A 9 -8.00 -97.29 36.53
CA VAL A 9 -8.88 -97.83 37.56
C VAL A 9 -9.16 -99.33 37.34
N GLU A 10 -9.33 -99.76 36.08
CA GLU A 10 -9.44 -101.17 35.73
C GLU A 10 -8.17 -101.95 36.08
N VAL A 11 -6.97 -101.40 35.84
CA VAL A 11 -5.73 -102.10 36.20
C VAL A 11 -5.64 -102.30 37.70
N GLN A 12 -6.00 -101.31 38.51
CA GLN A 12 -5.90 -101.45 39.96
C GLN A 12 -6.80 -102.57 40.47
N SER A 13 -8.05 -102.64 40.00
CA SER A 13 -8.97 -103.73 40.35
C SER A 13 -8.48 -105.10 39.88
N ARG A 14 -7.90 -105.19 38.67
CA ARG A 14 -7.45 -106.48 38.10
C ARG A 14 -6.13 -106.96 38.70
N ILE A 15 -5.19 -106.04 38.96
CA ILE A 15 -3.89 -106.34 39.59
C ILE A 15 -4.08 -106.63 41.08
N GLY A 16 -4.92 -105.85 41.77
CA GLY A 16 -5.28 -106.07 43.18
C GLY A 16 -5.95 -107.42 43.45
N GLY A 17 -6.69 -107.95 42.46
CA GLY A 17 -7.33 -109.27 42.51
C GLY A 17 -6.43 -110.45 42.09
N ALA A 18 -5.19 -110.21 41.68
CA ALA A 18 -4.29 -111.25 41.18
C ALA A 18 -3.76 -112.13 42.33
N ALA A 19 -3.89 -113.45 42.16
CA ALA A 19 -3.55 -114.44 43.19
C ALA A 19 -2.08 -114.88 43.20
N THR A 20 -1.33 -114.65 42.11
CA THR A 20 0.08 -115.03 41.99
C THR A 20 0.92 -113.93 41.32
N ILE A 21 2.23 -113.93 41.55
CA ILE A 21 3.17 -113.00 40.88
C ILE A 21 3.07 -113.09 39.34
N ALA A 22 2.89 -114.31 38.81
CA ALA A 22 2.70 -114.51 37.37
C ALA A 22 1.39 -113.89 36.87
N ASP A 23 0.34 -113.88 37.69
CA ASP A 23 -0.91 -113.18 37.36
C ASP A 23 -0.72 -111.66 37.37
N ILE A 24 0.08 -111.12 38.29
CA ILE A 24 0.42 -109.70 38.33
C ILE A 24 1.19 -109.30 37.06
N TYR A 25 2.19 -110.08 36.65
CA TYR A 25 2.95 -109.77 35.43
C TYR A 25 2.07 -109.75 34.17
N ARG A 26 1.18 -110.73 34.04
CA ARG A 26 0.21 -110.82 32.95
C ARG A 26 -0.75 -109.65 32.92
N VAL A 27 -1.37 -109.34 34.05
CA VAL A 27 -2.31 -108.23 34.12
C VAL A 27 -1.58 -106.91 33.93
N ALA A 28 -0.36 -106.74 34.43
CA ALA A 28 0.43 -105.52 34.23
C ALA A 28 0.81 -105.32 32.75
N ALA A 29 1.23 -106.36 32.02
CA ALA A 29 1.56 -106.24 30.60
C ALA A 29 0.31 -105.95 29.74
N GLU A 30 -0.81 -106.65 29.98
CA GLU A 30 -2.09 -106.41 29.28
C GLU A 30 -2.64 -105.01 29.58
N THR A 31 -2.52 -104.64 30.85
CA THR A 31 -2.68 -103.35 31.52
C THR A 31 -2.47 -102.06 30.73
N GLY A 32 -1.40 -101.36 31.02
CA GLY A 32 -0.17 -101.79 30.39
C GLY A 32 -0.26 -101.37 28.92
N GLY A 33 -0.27 -102.35 28.02
CA GLY A 33 -0.38 -102.07 26.59
C GLY A 33 -1.67 -101.38 26.16
N ARG A 34 -2.79 -101.56 26.89
CA ARG A 34 -4.06 -100.88 26.56
C ARG A 34 -4.12 -99.45 27.07
N VAL A 35 -3.62 -99.18 28.27
CA VAL A 35 -3.63 -97.84 28.88
C VAL A 35 -2.78 -96.85 28.09
N PHE A 36 -1.62 -97.31 27.60
CA PHE A 36 -0.66 -96.47 26.88
C PHE A 36 -0.77 -96.61 25.36
N ASP A 37 -1.84 -97.25 24.88
CA ASP A 37 -2.15 -97.51 23.46
C ASP A 37 -0.92 -97.85 22.61
N CYS A 38 -0.12 -98.81 23.09
CA CYS A 38 1.15 -99.15 22.47
C CYS A 38 1.09 -100.47 21.69
N ASP A 39 1.87 -100.55 20.62
CA ASP A 39 1.95 -101.72 19.75
C ASP A 39 2.42 -102.99 20.48
N ALA A 40 3.24 -102.88 21.54
CA ALA A 40 3.61 -103.99 22.41
C ALA A 40 3.98 -103.53 23.82
N CYS A 41 3.62 -104.33 24.82
CA CYS A 41 4.04 -104.15 26.21
C CYS A 41 4.75 -105.39 26.72
N GLU A 42 5.96 -105.23 27.26
CA GLU A 42 6.83 -106.30 27.74
C GLU A 42 7.15 -106.11 29.21
N LEU A 43 7.02 -107.18 30.00
CA LEU A 43 7.49 -107.22 31.37
C LEU A 43 8.67 -108.19 31.46
N LEU A 44 9.78 -107.68 31.98
CA LEU A 44 11.06 -108.37 32.02
C LEU A 44 11.56 -108.50 33.45
N VAL A 45 12.03 -109.68 33.83
CA VAL A 45 12.53 -109.99 35.18
C VAL A 45 14.03 -110.22 35.16
N GLU A 46 14.72 -109.84 36.23
CA GLU A 46 16.15 -110.10 36.36
C GLU A 46 16.40 -111.51 36.94
N GLU A 47 17.07 -112.38 36.16
CA GLU A 47 17.54 -113.68 36.61
C GLU A 47 19.03 -113.85 36.28
N GLY A 48 19.90 -113.79 37.30
CA GLY A 48 21.31 -114.18 37.15
C GLY A 48 22.18 -113.24 36.32
N GLY A 49 21.87 -111.94 36.31
CA GLY A 49 22.62 -110.89 35.62
C GLY A 49 22.09 -110.54 34.22
N SER A 50 21.02 -111.19 33.76
CA SER A 50 20.29 -110.94 32.51
C SER A 50 18.84 -110.56 32.84
N VAL A 51 18.27 -109.62 32.07
CA VAL A 51 16.85 -109.27 32.16
C VAL A 51 16.11 -110.04 31.06
N ASP A 52 15.35 -111.05 31.47
CA ASP A 52 14.69 -112.00 30.59
C ASP A 52 13.17 -111.70 30.51
N LEU A 53 12.58 -111.93 29.34
CA LEU A 53 11.16 -111.68 29.10
C LEU A 53 10.30 -112.62 29.95
N ALA A 54 9.54 -112.07 30.89
CA ALA A 54 8.60 -112.83 31.72
C ALA A 54 7.23 -112.94 31.04
N GLU A 55 6.74 -111.83 30.51
CA GLU A 55 5.43 -111.74 29.89
C GLU A 55 5.42 -110.67 28.79
N ARG A 56 4.60 -110.89 27.75
CA ARG A 56 4.37 -109.93 26.67
C ARG A 56 2.89 -109.84 26.35
N PHE A 57 2.41 -108.62 26.17
CA PHE A 57 1.11 -108.32 25.57
C PHE A 57 1.30 -107.62 24.23
N VAL A 58 0.53 -108.05 23.23
CA VAL A 58 0.46 -107.43 21.89
C VAL A 58 -1.03 -107.32 21.54
N PRO A 59 -1.54 -106.13 21.17
CA PRO A 59 -2.93 -105.95 20.74
C PRO A 59 -3.31 -106.80 19.51
N ASP A 60 -4.59 -107.11 19.37
CA ASP A 60 -5.12 -107.90 18.24
C ASP A 60 -4.86 -107.19 16.90
N GLY A 61 -4.19 -107.89 15.96
CA GLY A 61 -3.90 -107.38 14.62
C GLY A 61 -2.45 -106.94 14.39
N ILE A 62 -1.62 -106.96 15.42
CA ILE A 62 -0.18 -106.68 15.35
C ILE A 62 0.60 -108.00 15.41
N ASP A 63 1.56 -108.20 14.50
CA ASP A 63 2.41 -109.39 14.51
C ASP A 63 3.38 -109.36 15.71
N PRO A 64 3.40 -110.38 16.57
CA PRO A 64 4.26 -110.40 17.74
C PRO A 64 5.74 -110.53 17.34
N PRO A 65 6.66 -109.81 18.00
CA PRO A 65 8.07 -109.88 17.66
C PRO A 65 8.67 -111.27 17.93
N PRO A 66 9.60 -111.77 17.09
CA PRO A 66 10.10 -113.13 17.17
C PRO A 66 11.08 -113.34 18.35
N GLY A 67 10.60 -113.92 19.45
CA GLY A 67 11.36 -114.58 20.52
C GLY A 67 12.35 -113.74 21.35
N GLY A 68 12.15 -113.68 22.68
CA GLY A 68 13.01 -112.94 23.63
C GLY A 68 12.62 -111.46 23.77
N ALA A 69 13.26 -110.74 24.69
CA ALA A 69 13.04 -109.31 24.95
C ALA A 69 13.33 -108.46 23.69
N THR A 70 12.48 -107.46 23.41
CA THR A 70 12.64 -106.60 22.22
C THR A 70 13.76 -105.57 22.40
N SER A 71 13.95 -105.05 23.62
CA SER A 71 15.03 -104.09 23.91
C SER A 71 15.79 -104.42 25.22
N PRO A 72 16.47 -105.57 25.32
CA PRO A 72 17.08 -106.04 26.57
C PRO A 72 18.15 -105.10 27.12
N ALA A 73 18.83 -104.33 26.27
CA ALA A 73 19.81 -103.34 26.69
C ALA A 73 19.16 -102.17 27.46
N ILE A 74 18.02 -101.68 26.96
CA ILE A 74 17.23 -100.61 27.60
C ILE A 74 16.65 -101.12 28.91
N ALA A 75 16.06 -102.32 28.90
CA ALA A 75 15.50 -102.93 30.11
C ALA A 75 16.59 -103.15 31.18
N THR A 76 17.77 -103.66 30.79
CA THR A 76 18.91 -103.84 31.70
C THR A 76 19.41 -102.51 32.25
N HIS A 77 19.46 -101.46 31.42
CA HIS A 77 19.86 -100.14 31.87
C HIS A 77 18.86 -99.58 32.88
N THR A 78 17.57 -99.60 32.53
CA THR A 78 16.45 -99.13 33.37
C THR A 78 16.43 -99.85 34.72
N TYR A 79 16.65 -101.17 34.74
CA TYR A 79 16.73 -101.95 35.98
C TYR A 79 17.93 -101.54 36.85
N ARG A 80 19.11 -101.30 36.24
CA ARG A 80 20.33 -100.95 36.97
C ARG A 80 20.36 -99.49 37.44
N SER A 81 19.83 -98.57 36.65
CA SER A 81 19.72 -97.16 37.01
C SER A 81 18.65 -96.96 38.07
N GLY A 82 17.55 -97.72 37.99
CA GLY A 82 16.35 -97.47 38.78
C GLY A 82 15.60 -96.21 38.34
N GLU A 83 15.93 -95.67 37.17
CA GLU A 83 15.30 -94.47 36.59
C GLU A 83 14.51 -94.86 35.33
N PRO A 84 13.29 -94.32 35.15
CA PRO A 84 12.53 -94.54 33.93
C PRO A 84 13.20 -93.85 32.75
N MET A 85 13.06 -94.43 31.55
CA MET A 85 13.66 -93.93 30.32
C MET A 85 12.62 -93.78 29.23
N LEU A 86 12.60 -92.60 28.61
CA LEU A 86 11.87 -92.32 27.38
C LEU A 86 12.85 -92.16 26.21
N ILE A 87 12.56 -92.85 25.12
CA ILE A 87 13.25 -92.72 23.83
C ILE A 87 12.21 -92.37 22.78
N ASP A 88 12.29 -91.15 22.27
CA ASP A 88 11.34 -90.63 21.29
C ASP A 88 11.49 -91.29 19.92
N ASP A 89 12.73 -91.53 19.48
CA ASP A 89 13.03 -92.20 18.20
C ASP A 89 14.31 -93.04 18.32
N THR A 90 14.19 -94.37 18.36
CA THR A 90 15.30 -95.33 18.49
C THR A 90 16.34 -95.21 17.37
N HIS A 91 15.96 -94.70 16.20
CA HIS A 91 16.89 -94.46 15.09
C HIS A 91 17.72 -93.17 15.22
N ARG A 92 17.37 -92.29 16.17
CA ARG A 92 18.03 -91.00 16.40
C ARG A 92 18.73 -90.90 17.75
N ASP A 93 18.55 -91.90 18.60
CA ASP A 93 19.09 -91.90 19.95
C ASP A 93 20.39 -92.72 20.02
N ASP A 94 21.52 -92.03 20.06
CA ASP A 94 22.87 -92.62 20.12
C ASP A 94 23.13 -93.42 21.42
N ARG A 95 22.21 -93.37 22.41
CA ARG A 95 22.38 -94.04 23.71
C ARG A 95 22.16 -95.55 23.65
N VAL A 96 21.52 -96.09 22.59
CA VAL A 96 21.15 -97.51 22.53
C VAL A 96 21.22 -98.09 21.11
N ASP A 97 22.11 -99.06 20.88
CA ASP A 97 22.21 -99.82 19.62
C ASP A 97 21.16 -100.95 19.64
N THR A 98 19.94 -100.66 19.16
CA THR A 98 18.80 -101.57 19.22
C THR A 98 18.32 -101.91 17.81
N ASP A 99 18.49 -103.16 17.37
CA ASP A 99 17.96 -103.68 16.11
C ASP A 99 16.49 -104.06 16.30
N THR A 100 15.61 -103.05 16.26
CA THR A 100 14.18 -103.18 16.57
C THR A 100 13.33 -102.38 15.59
N ASP A 101 12.15 -102.91 15.24
CA ASP A 101 11.17 -102.24 14.37
C ASP A 101 10.35 -101.16 15.12
N TYR A 102 10.52 -101.06 16.45
CA TYR A 102 9.83 -100.07 17.29
C TYR A 102 10.64 -98.78 17.37
N ARG A 103 9.97 -97.65 17.13
CA ARG A 103 10.60 -96.34 17.06
C ARG A 103 10.50 -95.56 18.34
N SER A 104 9.48 -95.74 19.16
CA SER A 104 9.41 -95.12 20.48
C SER A 104 9.39 -96.19 21.57
N ILE A 105 10.21 -95.98 22.62
CA ILE A 105 10.35 -96.92 23.73
C ILE A 105 10.25 -96.16 25.04
N LEU A 106 9.33 -96.58 25.89
CA LEU A 106 9.17 -96.09 27.25
C LEU A 106 9.41 -97.25 28.23
N SER A 107 10.42 -97.13 29.09
CA SER A 107 10.92 -98.21 29.95
C SER A 107 10.87 -97.76 31.40
N VAL A 108 10.14 -98.48 32.25
CA VAL A 108 9.88 -98.12 33.65
C VAL A 108 10.35 -99.22 34.60
N PRO A 109 11.18 -98.89 35.62
CA PRO A 109 11.69 -99.87 36.57
C PRO A 109 10.62 -100.24 37.62
N LEU A 110 10.47 -101.54 37.87
CA LEU A 110 9.61 -102.13 38.91
C LEU A 110 10.48 -102.78 39.99
N LEU A 111 11.43 -102.01 40.56
CA LEU A 111 12.46 -102.56 41.44
C LEU A 111 11.91 -103.05 42.79
N PRO A 112 12.49 -104.14 43.34
CA PRO A 112 13.61 -104.95 42.81
C PRO A 112 13.17 -106.11 41.89
N HIS A 113 11.94 -106.09 41.36
CA HIS A 113 11.32 -107.29 40.77
C HIS A 113 11.48 -107.39 39.26
N ALA A 114 11.27 -106.29 38.54
CA ALA A 114 11.13 -106.31 37.08
C ALA A 114 11.38 -104.94 36.42
N VAL A 115 11.26 -104.89 35.10
CA VAL A 115 11.11 -103.69 34.28
C VAL A 115 9.90 -103.91 33.37
N ILE A 116 9.10 -102.87 33.15
CA ILE A 116 8.04 -102.87 32.14
C ILE A 116 8.41 -101.91 31.01
N GLN A 117 8.21 -102.35 29.77
CA GLN A 117 8.51 -101.57 28.57
C GLN A 117 7.27 -101.45 27.69
N PHE A 118 7.00 -100.23 27.24
CA PHE A 118 5.99 -99.89 26.24
C PHE A 118 6.71 -99.55 24.94
N LEU A 119 6.24 -100.13 23.85
CA LEU A 119 6.92 -100.13 22.56
C LEU A 119 5.92 -99.69 21.48
N ASP A 120 6.30 -98.72 20.67
CA ASP A 120 5.48 -98.23 19.57
C ASP A 120 6.29 -98.06 18.27
N ARG A 121 5.70 -98.34 17.12
CA ARG A 121 6.36 -98.20 15.82
C ARG A 121 6.38 -96.75 15.32
N ASP A 122 5.56 -95.89 15.87
CA ASP A 122 5.57 -94.46 15.56
C ASP A 122 6.59 -93.70 16.45
N PRO A 123 7.34 -92.74 15.87
CA PRO A 123 8.26 -91.91 16.64
C PRO A 123 7.51 -90.85 17.45
N ASN A 124 8.03 -90.52 18.63
CA ASN A 124 7.41 -89.60 19.60
C ASN A 124 6.00 -90.03 20.01
N ALA A 125 5.72 -91.35 19.96
CA ALA A 125 4.43 -91.89 20.40
C ALA A 125 4.21 -91.69 21.91
N PHE A 126 5.29 -91.65 22.68
CA PHE A 126 5.27 -91.31 24.10
C PHE A 126 5.93 -89.95 24.32
N ASP A 127 5.37 -89.16 25.24
CA ASP A 127 5.88 -87.86 25.66
C ASP A 127 6.19 -87.86 27.17
N ASP A 128 6.74 -86.75 27.70
CA ASP A 128 7.05 -86.61 29.12
C ASP A 128 5.82 -86.82 30.03
N ARG A 129 4.62 -86.51 29.51
CA ARG A 129 3.36 -86.76 30.19
C ARG A 129 3.06 -88.26 30.28
N THR A 130 3.29 -89.00 29.21
CA THR A 130 3.12 -90.45 29.14
C THR A 130 4.16 -91.17 30.01
N LEU A 131 5.41 -90.68 30.03
CA LEU A 131 6.47 -91.12 30.94
C LEU A 131 6.05 -90.98 32.41
N ALA A 132 5.48 -89.83 32.77
CA ALA A 132 4.99 -89.58 34.13
C ALA A 132 3.88 -90.55 34.53
N LEU A 133 2.91 -90.77 33.64
CA LEU A 133 1.79 -91.69 33.87
C LEU A 133 2.26 -93.16 33.96
N ALA A 134 3.23 -93.55 33.12
CA ALA A 134 3.82 -94.89 33.14
C ALA A 134 4.67 -95.14 34.38
N ALA A 135 5.37 -94.11 34.89
CA ALA A 135 6.04 -94.19 36.19
C ALA A 135 5.01 -94.44 37.30
N VAL A 136 3.88 -93.73 37.31
CA VAL A 136 2.83 -93.95 38.31
C VAL A 136 2.26 -95.36 38.24
N PHE A 137 1.94 -95.82 37.04
CA PHE A 137 1.51 -97.19 36.79
C PHE A 137 2.55 -98.20 37.30
N GLY A 138 3.84 -97.99 36.99
CA GLY A 138 4.93 -98.85 37.43
C GLY A 138 5.11 -98.87 38.95
N GLY A 139 4.99 -97.73 39.62
CA GLY A 139 5.03 -97.64 41.08
C GLY A 139 3.93 -98.48 41.74
N TYR A 140 2.72 -98.46 41.19
CA TYR A 140 1.62 -99.31 41.67
C TYR A 140 1.90 -100.80 41.46
N VAL A 141 2.36 -101.20 40.27
CA VAL A 141 2.71 -102.60 39.99
C VAL A 141 3.83 -103.10 40.91
N ALA A 142 4.87 -102.28 41.13
CA ALA A 142 5.95 -102.59 42.05
C ALA A 142 5.46 -102.77 43.49
N HIS A 143 4.56 -101.90 43.96
CA HIS A 143 3.93 -102.02 45.28
C HIS A 143 3.18 -103.34 45.45
N GLU A 144 2.39 -103.75 44.45
CA GLU A 144 1.64 -105.01 44.53
C GLU A 144 2.56 -106.23 44.47
N LEU A 145 3.64 -106.17 43.69
CA LEU A 145 4.67 -107.20 43.68
C LEU A 145 5.37 -107.31 45.04
N ASP A 146 5.68 -106.20 45.69
CA ASP A 146 6.23 -106.17 47.04
C ASP A 146 5.30 -106.81 48.06
N LEU A 147 3.99 -106.52 48.00
CA LEU A 147 2.98 -107.15 48.85
C LEU A 147 2.96 -108.67 48.65
N ARG A 148 2.92 -109.17 47.40
CA ARG A 148 2.85 -110.61 47.10
C ARG A 148 4.14 -111.36 47.40
N VAL A 149 5.29 -110.72 47.19
CA VAL A 149 6.60 -111.28 47.57
C VAL A 149 6.71 -111.34 49.09
N SER A 150 6.27 -110.31 49.80
CA SER A 150 6.23 -110.27 51.27
C SER A 150 5.31 -111.34 51.87
N GLU A 151 4.13 -111.58 51.28
CA GLU A 151 3.23 -112.67 51.70
C GLU A 151 3.85 -114.06 51.46
N ARG A 152 4.60 -114.25 50.36
CA ARG A 152 5.34 -115.49 50.08
C ARG A 152 6.53 -115.69 51.02
N GLN A 153 7.21 -114.60 51.41
CA GLN A 153 8.40 -114.59 52.26
C GLN A 153 8.09 -114.50 53.77
N ALA A 154 6.83 -114.30 54.18
CA ALA A 154 6.41 -114.43 55.59
C ALA A 154 6.61 -115.85 56.20
N THR A 155 7.10 -116.83 55.42
CA THR A 155 7.58 -118.14 55.92
C THR A 155 9.12 -118.23 56.01
N ALA A 156 9.89 -117.22 55.59
CA ALA A 156 11.34 -117.13 55.72
C ALA A 156 11.77 -115.65 55.73
N GLY A 157 11.97 -115.09 56.93
CA GLY A 157 12.14 -113.64 57.11
C GLY A 157 13.41 -113.05 56.48
N ASP A 158 13.19 -112.05 55.63
CA ASP A 158 14.00 -110.84 55.45
C ASP A 158 13.07 -109.74 54.89
N VAL A 159 13.23 -108.49 55.35
CA VAL A 159 12.36 -107.35 55.05
C VAL A 159 12.99 -106.51 53.94
N LEU A 160 12.30 -106.34 52.80
CA LEU A 160 12.58 -105.28 51.81
C LEU A 160 11.54 -104.16 52.01
N SER A 161 12.00 -102.90 52.04
CA SER A 161 11.26 -101.75 52.61
C SER A 161 10.58 -100.86 51.56
N ALA A 162 9.53 -100.14 51.99
CA ALA A 162 8.73 -99.16 51.24
C ALA A 162 9.51 -97.98 50.60
N GLU A 163 10.84 -97.90 50.71
CA GLU A 163 11.68 -96.86 50.09
C GLU A 163 11.67 -96.86 48.55
N SER A 164 11.31 -97.98 47.90
CA SER A 164 11.40 -98.10 46.43
C SER A 164 10.31 -97.32 45.70
N THR A 165 9.09 -97.24 46.24
CA THR A 165 7.95 -96.57 45.60
C THR A 165 8.04 -95.05 45.72
N GLU A 166 8.53 -94.52 46.85
CA GLU A 166 8.73 -93.06 47.03
C GLU A 166 9.80 -92.50 46.08
N ARG A 167 10.89 -93.25 45.82
CA ARG A 167 11.96 -92.82 44.90
C ARG A 167 11.51 -92.67 43.46
N LEU A 168 10.56 -93.49 43.00
CA LEU A 168 10.10 -93.46 41.61
C LEU A 168 9.31 -92.19 41.29
N PHE A 169 8.50 -91.70 42.24
CA PHE A 169 7.70 -90.49 42.08
C PHE A 169 8.52 -89.19 42.20
N ASP A 170 9.65 -89.22 42.90
CA ASP A 170 10.56 -88.07 43.05
C ASP A 170 11.44 -87.81 41.81
N LEU A 171 11.46 -88.74 40.85
CA LEU A 171 12.26 -88.65 39.62
C LEU A 171 11.52 -88.00 38.44
N VAL A 172 10.24 -87.69 38.59
CA VAL A 172 9.40 -87.12 37.51
C VAL A 172 9.08 -85.66 37.81
N ASP A 173 9.28 -84.78 36.82
CA ASP A 173 9.00 -83.34 36.91
C ASP A 173 7.50 -83.01 36.71
N VAL A 174 6.61 -83.80 37.33
CA VAL A 174 5.17 -83.51 37.45
C VAL A 174 4.76 -83.48 38.92
N LEU A 175 3.77 -82.67 39.28
CA LEU A 175 3.26 -82.65 40.66
C LEU A 175 2.59 -83.99 40.95
N VAL A 176 2.96 -84.70 42.02
CA VAL A 176 2.26 -85.90 42.48
C VAL A 176 1.83 -85.70 43.93
N VAL A 177 0.54 -85.90 44.20
CA VAL A 177 -0.08 -85.70 45.50
C VAL A 177 -1.00 -86.87 45.81
N ALA A 178 -0.86 -87.50 46.98
CA ALA A 178 -1.87 -88.42 47.49
C ALA A 178 -2.57 -87.80 48.70
N ILE A 179 -3.88 -87.96 48.77
CA ILE A 179 -4.72 -87.52 49.89
C ILE A 179 -5.58 -88.69 50.38
N ASP A 180 -5.83 -88.78 51.69
CA ASP A 180 -6.72 -89.78 52.30
C ASP A 180 -8.20 -89.44 52.12
N ASN A 181 -9.09 -90.30 52.62
CA ASN A 181 -10.54 -90.12 52.56
C ASN A 181 -11.09 -88.91 53.35
N GLU A 182 -10.28 -88.27 54.21
CA GLU A 182 -10.61 -87.02 54.90
C GLU A 182 -10.07 -85.79 54.15
N GLY A 183 -9.37 -85.99 53.02
CA GLY A 183 -8.76 -84.90 52.24
C GLY A 183 -7.39 -84.45 52.76
N ARG A 184 -6.76 -85.23 53.64
CA ARG A 184 -5.43 -84.94 54.19
C ARG A 184 -4.36 -85.47 53.26
N ILE A 185 -3.33 -84.67 53.04
CA ILE A 185 -2.18 -85.05 52.23
C ILE A 185 -1.40 -86.16 52.92
N THR A 186 -1.37 -87.34 52.30
CA THR A 186 -0.60 -88.50 52.77
C THR A 186 0.77 -88.59 52.08
N PHE A 187 0.90 -88.06 50.86
CA PHE A 187 2.14 -88.07 50.10
C PHE A 187 2.22 -86.86 49.15
N VAL A 188 3.41 -86.32 48.98
CA VAL A 188 3.74 -85.34 47.92
C VAL A 188 5.15 -85.60 47.41
N ASN A 189 5.34 -85.58 46.10
CA ASN A 189 6.68 -85.71 45.52
C ASN A 189 7.48 -84.39 45.58
N ARG A 190 8.76 -84.44 45.22
CA ARG A 190 9.66 -83.27 45.09
C ARG A 190 9.05 -82.15 44.25
N GLN A 191 8.56 -82.45 43.05
CA GLN A 191 8.02 -81.44 42.14
C GLN A 191 6.80 -80.72 42.74
N ALA A 192 5.90 -81.44 43.40
CA ALA A 192 4.75 -80.83 44.10
C ALA A 192 5.21 -79.90 45.22
N ARG A 193 6.23 -80.28 46.00
CA ARG A 193 6.81 -79.44 47.06
C ARG A 193 7.44 -78.16 46.50
N GLU A 194 8.25 -78.28 45.45
CA GLU A 194 8.92 -77.15 44.80
C GLU A 194 7.91 -76.19 44.16
N THR A 195 6.92 -76.70 43.43
CA THR A 195 5.89 -75.88 42.77
C THR A 195 4.98 -75.19 43.78
N LEU A 196 4.61 -75.87 44.88
CA LEU A 196 3.78 -75.29 45.94
C LEU A 196 4.59 -74.42 46.91
N GLY A 197 5.93 -74.47 46.90
CA GLY A 197 6.80 -73.69 47.78
C GLY A 197 6.83 -74.16 49.24
N TYR A 198 6.61 -75.45 49.50
CA TYR A 198 6.63 -76.01 50.86
C TYR A 198 7.82 -76.92 51.10
N GLU A 199 8.40 -76.81 52.29
CA GLU A 199 9.50 -77.68 52.77
C GLU A 199 9.06 -79.15 52.95
N GLU A 200 10.03 -80.06 52.96
CA GLU A 200 9.80 -81.50 53.14
C GLU A 200 9.03 -81.82 54.44
N GLY A 201 7.97 -82.63 54.31
CA GLY A 201 7.08 -83.01 55.42
C GLY A 201 6.12 -81.92 55.90
N ALA A 202 6.22 -80.68 55.41
CA ALA A 202 5.36 -79.59 55.88
C ALA A 202 3.90 -79.71 55.39
N LEU A 203 3.70 -80.36 54.24
CA LEU A 203 2.38 -80.56 53.63
C LEU A 203 1.67 -81.83 54.13
N VAL A 204 2.40 -82.85 54.56
CA VAL A 204 1.81 -84.12 55.02
C VAL A 204 0.92 -83.87 56.25
N ASP A 205 -0.24 -84.54 56.31
CA ASP A 205 -1.30 -84.41 57.31
C ASP A 205 -2.10 -83.09 57.28
N ARG A 206 -1.81 -82.18 56.33
CA ARG A 206 -2.64 -80.98 56.07
C ARG A 206 -3.79 -81.28 55.12
N ASP A 207 -4.88 -80.51 55.27
CA ASP A 207 -6.01 -80.55 54.33
C ASP A 207 -5.64 -79.88 53.00
N TRP A 208 -5.76 -80.63 51.90
CA TRP A 208 -5.37 -80.16 50.56
C TRP A 208 -6.21 -78.96 50.09
N PHE A 209 -7.51 -78.98 50.33
CA PHE A 209 -8.43 -77.97 49.80
C PHE A 209 -8.25 -76.63 50.52
N ASP A 210 -8.00 -76.65 51.84
CA ASP A 210 -7.79 -75.43 52.61
C ASP A 210 -6.38 -74.85 52.40
N THR A 211 -5.39 -75.71 52.11
CA THR A 211 -3.98 -75.33 52.03
C THR A 211 -3.55 -74.91 50.63
N CYS A 212 -3.99 -75.64 49.60
CA CYS A 212 -3.46 -75.54 48.25
C CYS A 212 -4.47 -75.07 47.20
N LEU A 213 -5.74 -74.78 47.57
CA LEU A 213 -6.73 -74.20 46.65
C LEU A 213 -7.13 -72.77 47.05
N PRO A 214 -7.42 -71.90 46.05
CA PRO A 214 -7.88 -70.54 46.31
C PRO A 214 -9.29 -70.55 46.90
N GLU A 215 -9.57 -69.61 47.82
CA GLU A 215 -10.83 -69.51 48.58
C GLU A 215 -12.10 -69.69 47.72
N PRO A 216 -12.24 -69.07 46.52
CA PRO A 216 -13.47 -69.17 45.73
C PRO A 216 -13.78 -70.58 45.22
N ARG A 217 -12.79 -71.48 45.18
CA ARG A 217 -12.92 -72.82 44.57
C ARG A 217 -12.91 -73.97 45.58
N ARG A 218 -12.65 -73.71 46.86
CA ARG A 218 -12.54 -74.75 47.89
C ARG A 218 -13.80 -75.60 48.01
N ASP A 219 -14.95 -74.95 48.14
CA ASP A 219 -16.25 -75.63 48.34
C ASP A 219 -16.65 -76.46 47.12
N GLU A 220 -16.40 -75.94 45.91
CA GLU A 220 -16.68 -76.63 44.66
C GLU A 220 -15.86 -77.92 44.54
N VAL A 221 -14.55 -77.82 44.74
CA VAL A 221 -13.61 -78.94 44.53
C VAL A 221 -13.73 -79.98 45.66
N ARG A 222 -13.94 -79.54 46.90
CA ARG A 222 -14.22 -80.43 48.05
C ARG A 222 -15.52 -81.22 47.84
N GLY A 223 -16.57 -80.58 47.33
CA GLY A 223 -17.83 -81.26 47.03
C GLY A 223 -17.71 -82.32 45.93
N VAL A 224 -16.81 -82.13 44.96
CA VAL A 224 -16.50 -83.18 43.97
C VAL A 224 -15.75 -84.34 44.64
N PHE A 225 -14.74 -84.06 45.47
CA PHE A 225 -13.97 -85.08 46.19
C PHE A 225 -14.83 -85.96 47.11
N GLU A 226 -15.73 -85.38 47.89
CA GLU A 226 -16.62 -86.13 48.78
C GLU A 226 -17.52 -87.12 48.02
N ARG A 227 -18.00 -86.74 46.84
CA ARG A 227 -18.81 -87.61 45.97
C ARG A 227 -17.99 -88.78 45.39
N VAL A 228 -16.70 -88.57 45.13
CA VAL A 228 -15.77 -89.62 44.71
C VAL A 228 -15.52 -90.60 45.86
N MET A 229 -15.28 -90.10 47.08
CA MET A 229 -15.10 -90.94 48.27
C MET A 229 -16.34 -91.78 48.62
N ALA A 230 -17.55 -91.25 48.36
CA ALA A 230 -18.81 -91.98 48.53
C ALA A 230 -19.06 -93.05 47.46
N GLY A 231 -18.23 -93.14 46.42
CA GLY A 231 -18.44 -94.02 45.27
C GLY A 231 -19.61 -93.60 44.37
N GLU A 232 -20.05 -92.33 44.46
CA GLU A 232 -21.08 -91.75 43.57
C GLU A 232 -20.51 -91.25 42.24
N LEU A 233 -19.20 -91.05 42.19
CA LEU A 233 -18.39 -90.74 41.01
C LEU A 233 -17.25 -91.75 40.96
N ASP A 234 -17.11 -92.45 39.84
CA ASP A 234 -16.07 -93.48 39.68
C ASP A 234 -14.67 -92.85 39.48
N SER A 235 -14.58 -91.59 39.01
CA SER A 235 -13.36 -90.78 38.95
C SER A 235 -13.65 -89.30 38.61
N VAL A 236 -12.64 -88.42 38.77
CA VAL A 236 -12.65 -87.02 38.28
C VAL A 236 -11.54 -86.90 37.25
N GLY A 237 -11.90 -86.84 35.97
CA GLY A 237 -10.94 -86.80 34.86
C GLY A 237 -10.10 -85.55 34.80
N ARG A 238 -9.57 -85.22 33.61
CA ARG A 238 -8.70 -84.04 33.55
C ARG A 238 -9.47 -82.79 33.97
N TYR A 239 -8.89 -82.11 34.93
CA TYR A 239 -9.50 -80.95 35.55
C TYR A 239 -8.44 -79.87 35.73
N GLU A 240 -8.66 -78.74 35.09
CA GLU A 240 -7.78 -77.58 35.21
C GLU A 240 -8.26 -76.73 36.38
N ASN A 241 -7.38 -76.54 37.36
CA ASN A 241 -7.69 -75.69 38.50
C ASN A 241 -6.47 -74.90 38.96
N ALA A 242 -6.73 -73.70 39.46
CA ALA A 242 -5.74 -72.92 40.17
C ALA A 242 -5.42 -73.57 41.51
N ILE A 243 -4.13 -73.74 41.79
CA ILE A 243 -3.59 -73.99 43.12
C ILE A 243 -2.91 -72.74 43.66
N VAL A 244 -2.78 -72.64 44.98
CA VAL A 244 -2.11 -71.54 45.65
C VAL A 244 -0.84 -72.05 46.33
N THR A 245 0.29 -71.38 46.08
CA THR A 245 1.57 -71.68 46.71
C THR A 245 1.63 -71.16 48.16
N ALA A 246 2.66 -71.54 48.92
CA ALA A 246 2.90 -71.02 50.27
C ALA A 246 3.04 -69.48 50.32
N GLU A 247 3.47 -68.86 49.22
CA GLU A 247 3.65 -67.40 49.11
C GLU A 247 2.37 -66.68 48.65
N GLY A 248 1.32 -67.44 48.30
CA GLY A 248 0.03 -66.90 47.86
C GLY A 248 -0.10 -66.74 46.34
N ASP A 249 0.87 -67.21 45.56
CA ASP A 249 0.80 -67.17 44.09
C ASP A 249 -0.18 -68.22 43.58
N GLU A 250 -1.01 -67.85 42.60
CA GLU A 250 -1.87 -68.79 41.90
C GLU A 250 -1.12 -69.43 40.73
N ARG A 251 -1.14 -70.76 40.65
CA ARG A 251 -0.63 -71.56 39.52
C ARG A 251 -1.78 -72.32 38.89
N ILE A 252 -1.87 -72.33 37.57
CA ILE A 252 -2.87 -73.14 36.87
C ILE A 252 -2.29 -74.53 36.63
N VAL A 253 -2.89 -75.54 37.26
CA VAL A 253 -2.46 -76.93 37.12
C VAL A 253 -3.55 -77.75 36.46
N GLU A 254 -3.14 -78.50 35.45
CA GLU A 254 -3.95 -79.52 34.78
C GLU A 254 -3.80 -80.85 35.54
N TRP A 255 -4.83 -81.26 36.26
CA TRP A 255 -4.83 -82.42 37.15
C TRP A 255 -5.39 -83.68 36.50
N TYR A 256 -4.83 -84.82 36.87
CA TYR A 256 -5.32 -86.17 36.60
C TYR A 256 -5.42 -86.91 37.93
N ASN A 257 -6.60 -87.41 38.29
CA ASN A 257 -6.86 -87.96 39.63
C ASN A 257 -7.31 -89.43 39.53
N THR A 258 -6.78 -90.28 40.41
CA THR A 258 -7.22 -91.67 40.58
C THR A 258 -7.51 -91.97 42.04
N VAL A 259 -8.36 -92.97 42.33
CA VAL A 259 -8.71 -93.37 43.70
C VAL A 259 -7.76 -94.45 44.21
N LEU A 260 -7.43 -94.42 45.50
CA LEU A 260 -6.69 -95.47 46.20
C LEU A 260 -7.68 -96.40 46.92
N ARG A 261 -7.43 -97.71 46.93
CA ARG A 261 -8.31 -98.71 47.55
C ARG A 261 -7.54 -99.67 48.46
N ASP A 262 -8.20 -100.19 49.49
CA ASP A 262 -7.67 -101.25 50.35
C ASP A 262 -7.88 -102.66 49.79
N ALA A 263 -7.33 -103.68 50.47
CA ALA A 263 -7.41 -105.09 50.07
C ALA A 263 -8.85 -105.66 50.01
N ASP A 264 -9.82 -104.99 50.64
CA ASP A 264 -11.24 -105.35 50.62
C ASP A 264 -12.02 -104.57 49.53
N GLY A 265 -11.35 -103.70 48.78
CA GLY A 265 -11.89 -102.90 47.67
C GLY A 265 -12.49 -101.55 48.07
N THR A 266 -12.36 -101.13 49.34
CA THR A 266 -12.88 -99.87 49.87
C THR A 266 -11.99 -98.70 49.44
N ILE A 267 -12.58 -97.57 49.04
CA ILE A 267 -11.83 -96.35 48.68
C ILE A 267 -11.22 -95.74 49.95
N THR A 268 -9.90 -95.53 49.94
CA THR A 268 -9.12 -95.00 51.06
C THR A 268 -8.55 -93.61 50.81
N GLY A 269 -8.62 -93.09 49.58
CA GLY A 269 -8.09 -91.76 49.22
C GLY A 269 -7.99 -91.54 47.71
N THR A 270 -7.26 -90.51 47.27
CA THR A 270 -6.89 -90.31 45.86
C THR A 270 -5.38 -90.09 45.68
N LEU A 271 -4.86 -90.49 44.52
CA LEU A 271 -3.56 -90.13 44.00
C LEU A 271 -3.77 -89.25 42.77
N SER A 272 -3.13 -88.09 42.75
CA SER A 272 -3.31 -87.04 41.75
C SER A 272 -1.96 -86.68 41.15
N CYS A 273 -1.89 -86.55 39.82
CA CYS A 273 -0.75 -85.94 39.15
C CYS A 273 -1.15 -84.67 38.39
N GLY A 274 -0.31 -83.63 38.41
CA GLY A 274 -0.62 -82.32 37.87
C GLY A 274 0.52 -81.73 37.03
N LEU A 275 0.18 -81.07 35.91
CA LEU A 275 1.10 -80.32 35.06
C LEU A 275 0.85 -78.80 35.23
N ASP A 276 1.88 -78.01 35.57
CA ASP A 276 1.78 -76.55 35.63
C ASP A 276 1.74 -75.96 34.20
N VAL A 277 0.67 -75.25 33.86
CA VAL A 277 0.45 -74.62 32.53
C VAL A 277 0.39 -73.10 32.58
N THR A 278 0.83 -72.48 33.70
CA THR A 278 0.69 -71.04 33.96
C THR A 278 1.33 -70.16 32.86
N ASP A 279 2.59 -70.41 32.49
CA ASP A 279 3.33 -69.61 31.49
C ASP A 279 2.70 -69.62 30.09
N ARG A 280 2.00 -70.72 29.73
CA ARG A 280 1.33 -70.86 28.43
C ARG A 280 0.12 -69.96 28.34
N GLU A 281 -0.70 -69.93 29.39
CA GLU A 281 -1.92 -69.14 29.49
C GLU A 281 -1.63 -67.63 29.55
N GLU A 282 -0.55 -67.22 30.23
CA GLU A 282 -0.17 -65.80 30.30
C GLU A 282 0.22 -65.23 28.93
N ARG A 283 1.02 -65.96 28.14
CA ARG A 283 1.43 -65.51 26.79
C ARG A 283 0.26 -65.38 25.81
N GLU A 284 -0.68 -66.32 25.82
CA GLU A 284 -1.87 -66.24 24.95
C GLU A 284 -2.76 -65.04 25.30
N ARG A 285 -2.89 -64.72 26.59
CA ARG A 285 -3.60 -63.52 27.05
C ARG A 285 -2.89 -62.24 26.65
N GLU A 286 -1.56 -62.18 26.77
CA GLU A 286 -0.76 -61.03 26.35
C GLU A 286 -0.87 -60.76 24.85
N LEU A 287 -0.77 -61.79 24.00
CA LEU A 287 -0.92 -61.66 22.55
C LEU A 287 -2.32 -61.15 22.17
N THR A 288 -3.36 -61.73 22.78
CA THR A 288 -4.75 -61.32 22.54
C THR A 288 -5.00 -59.87 22.98
N ALA A 289 -4.43 -59.47 24.11
CA ALA A 289 -4.53 -58.10 24.63
C ALA A 289 -3.79 -57.09 23.75
N ALA A 290 -2.58 -57.43 23.28
CA ALA A 290 -1.79 -56.59 22.38
C ALA A 290 -2.49 -56.38 21.03
N TRP A 291 -3.03 -57.44 20.43
CA TRP A 291 -3.75 -57.36 19.16
C TRP A 291 -5.03 -56.52 19.26
N ARG A 292 -5.80 -56.71 20.34
CA ARG A 292 -6.98 -55.86 20.62
C ARG A 292 -6.59 -54.40 20.81
N ARG A 293 -5.47 -54.12 21.48
CA ARG A 293 -4.94 -52.76 21.69
C ARG A 293 -4.53 -52.11 20.37
N TYR A 294 -3.78 -52.81 19.51
CA TYR A 294 -3.38 -52.33 18.18
C TYR A 294 -4.61 -51.92 17.36
N ARG A 295 -5.58 -52.84 17.22
CA ARG A 295 -6.80 -52.58 16.43
C ARG A 295 -7.60 -51.39 16.98
N THR A 296 -7.71 -51.28 18.31
CA THR A 296 -8.47 -50.17 18.93
C THR A 296 -7.79 -48.82 18.66
N LEU A 297 -6.47 -48.75 18.75
CA LEU A 297 -5.72 -47.51 18.50
C LEU A 297 -5.76 -47.09 17.04
N LEU A 298 -5.63 -48.04 16.10
CA LEU A 298 -5.72 -47.76 14.67
C LEU A 298 -7.10 -47.22 14.29
N GLN A 299 -8.18 -47.87 14.79
CA GLN A 299 -9.56 -47.48 14.47
C GLN A 299 -9.96 -46.15 15.10
N ALA A 300 -9.46 -45.82 16.29
CA ALA A 300 -9.78 -44.56 16.99
C ALA A 300 -9.00 -43.33 16.46
N ALA A 301 -8.07 -43.50 15.51
CA ALA A 301 -7.29 -42.39 14.97
C ALA A 301 -8.19 -41.46 14.12
N PRO A 302 -8.14 -40.13 14.33
CA PRO A 302 -9.07 -39.19 13.72
C PRO A 302 -8.80 -38.91 12.23
N ASN A 303 -7.57 -39.14 11.77
CA ASN A 303 -7.21 -38.93 10.36
C ASN A 303 -7.34 -40.24 9.58
N PRO A 304 -7.72 -40.19 8.29
CA PRO A 304 -7.65 -41.33 7.39
C PRO A 304 -6.25 -41.96 7.35
N ILE A 305 -6.20 -43.27 7.58
CA ILE A 305 -4.97 -44.07 7.53
C ILE A 305 -5.15 -45.18 6.50
N PHE A 306 -4.19 -45.26 5.58
CA PHE A 306 -4.07 -46.35 4.61
C PHE A 306 -2.72 -47.03 4.80
N VAL A 307 -2.74 -48.34 5.00
CA VAL A 307 -1.55 -49.19 5.04
C VAL A 307 -1.50 -49.94 3.73
N ALA A 308 -0.40 -49.82 3.01
CA ALA A 308 -0.18 -50.51 1.74
C ALA A 308 1.08 -51.37 1.81
N ASP A 309 1.12 -52.43 1.01
CA ASP A 309 2.32 -53.22 0.79
C ASP A 309 3.35 -52.38 0.00
N ALA A 310 4.59 -52.31 0.49
CA ALA A 310 5.60 -51.40 -0.04
C ALA A 310 6.13 -51.83 -1.43
N GLU A 311 5.98 -53.10 -1.81
CA GLU A 311 6.45 -53.62 -3.11
C GLU A 311 5.39 -53.52 -4.20
N THR A 312 4.14 -53.84 -3.85
CA THR A 312 3.02 -53.96 -4.79
C THR A 312 2.13 -52.70 -4.83
N GLY A 313 2.12 -51.91 -3.75
CA GLY A 313 1.24 -50.76 -3.61
C GLY A 313 -0.22 -51.12 -3.33
N GLU A 314 -0.52 -52.39 -3.05
CA GLU A 314 -1.88 -52.83 -2.67
C GLU A 314 -2.20 -52.43 -1.23
N ILE A 315 -3.39 -51.90 -0.99
CA ILE A 315 -3.86 -51.50 0.35
C ILE A 315 -4.17 -52.75 1.16
N VAL A 316 -3.44 -52.96 2.25
CA VAL A 316 -3.59 -54.12 3.14
C VAL A 316 -4.49 -53.83 4.34
N GLU A 317 -4.54 -52.58 4.81
CA GLU A 317 -5.38 -52.19 5.95
C GLU A 317 -5.78 -50.71 5.93
N VAL A 318 -6.96 -50.40 6.49
CA VAL A 318 -7.47 -49.04 6.69
C VAL A 318 -8.17 -48.90 8.05
N ASN A 319 -8.18 -47.68 8.59
CA ASN A 319 -8.97 -47.31 9.77
C ASN A 319 -10.40 -46.86 9.40
N GLU A 320 -11.23 -46.62 10.43
CA GLU A 320 -12.61 -46.13 10.27
C GLU A 320 -12.66 -44.77 9.56
N ALA A 321 -11.79 -43.83 9.93
CA ALA A 321 -11.72 -42.51 9.29
C ALA A 321 -11.39 -42.60 7.78
N ALA A 322 -10.58 -43.57 7.35
CA ALA A 322 -10.29 -43.78 5.92
C ALA A 322 -11.48 -44.35 5.15
N ALA A 323 -12.26 -45.23 5.77
CA ALA A 323 -13.51 -45.73 5.18
C ALA A 323 -14.55 -44.61 5.04
N GLU A 324 -14.70 -43.77 6.07
CA GLU A 324 -15.56 -42.57 6.04
C GLU A 324 -15.11 -41.56 4.98
N PHE A 325 -13.81 -41.23 4.93
CA PHE A 325 -13.24 -40.32 3.95
C PHE A 325 -13.45 -40.80 2.51
N ARG A 326 -13.28 -42.10 2.26
CA ARG A 326 -13.56 -42.68 0.94
C ARG A 326 -15.04 -42.82 0.66
N GLY A 327 -15.91 -42.88 1.67
CA GLY A 327 -17.32 -43.22 1.51
C GLY A 327 -17.55 -44.68 1.06
N GLN A 328 -16.57 -45.57 1.30
CA GLN A 328 -16.60 -46.98 0.90
C GLN A 328 -16.38 -47.89 2.11
N ALA A 329 -16.89 -49.13 2.07
CA ALA A 329 -16.64 -50.09 3.13
C ALA A 329 -15.16 -50.52 3.13
N ARG A 330 -14.62 -50.86 4.31
CA ARG A 330 -13.22 -51.32 4.48
C ARG A 330 -12.88 -52.47 3.54
N GLU A 331 -13.80 -53.41 3.35
CA GLU A 331 -13.62 -54.59 2.51
C GLU A 331 -13.53 -54.27 1.01
N GLU A 332 -14.00 -53.09 0.59
CA GLU A 332 -13.93 -52.62 -0.80
C GLU A 332 -12.65 -51.82 -1.07
N ILE A 333 -12.06 -51.23 -0.02
CA ILE A 333 -10.83 -50.43 -0.10
C ILE A 333 -9.60 -51.32 0.01
N VAL A 334 -9.63 -52.33 0.89
CA VAL A 334 -8.55 -53.30 1.03
C VAL A 334 -8.43 -54.12 -0.26
N GLY A 335 -7.23 -54.18 -0.82
CA GLY A 335 -6.92 -54.80 -2.12
C GLY A 335 -6.96 -53.83 -3.31
N LEU A 336 -7.38 -52.58 -3.13
CA LEU A 336 -7.17 -51.54 -4.16
C LEU A 336 -5.69 -51.19 -4.27
N HIS A 337 -5.27 -50.73 -5.44
CA HIS A 337 -3.93 -50.20 -5.60
C HIS A 337 -3.92 -48.74 -5.13
N GLN A 338 -2.84 -48.28 -4.49
CA GLN A 338 -2.75 -46.94 -3.90
C GLN A 338 -3.03 -45.80 -4.90
N THR A 339 -2.79 -46.00 -6.20
CA THR A 339 -3.14 -45.01 -7.24
C THR A 339 -4.64 -44.77 -7.37
N ASP A 340 -5.47 -45.73 -6.98
CA ASP A 340 -6.94 -45.63 -7.03
C ASP A 340 -7.49 -44.71 -5.93
N LEU A 341 -6.63 -44.27 -5.00
CA LEU A 341 -6.92 -43.22 -4.02
C LEU A 341 -6.81 -41.82 -4.63
N HIS A 342 -6.27 -41.68 -5.84
CA HIS A 342 -5.90 -40.41 -6.48
C HIS A 342 -6.60 -40.23 -7.84
N PRO A 343 -6.60 -39.02 -8.43
CA PRO A 343 -7.22 -38.78 -9.73
C PRO A 343 -6.64 -39.66 -10.84
N GLU A 344 -7.51 -40.34 -11.60
CA GLU A 344 -7.12 -41.32 -12.62
C GLU A 344 -6.25 -40.70 -13.73
N GLU A 345 -6.47 -39.43 -14.09
CA GLU A 345 -5.75 -38.75 -15.17
C GLU A 345 -4.26 -38.53 -14.85
N GLU A 346 -3.86 -38.67 -13.59
CA GLU A 346 -2.54 -38.33 -13.08
C GLU A 346 -1.81 -39.54 -12.45
N THR A 347 -2.29 -40.76 -12.72
CA THR A 347 -1.79 -42.03 -12.15
C THR A 347 -0.25 -42.17 -12.13
N GLU A 348 0.45 -41.72 -13.18
CA GLU A 348 1.92 -41.78 -13.23
C GLU A 348 2.60 -40.87 -12.20
N HIS A 349 2.07 -39.67 -11.94
CA HIS A 349 2.59 -38.76 -10.92
C HIS A 349 2.41 -39.33 -9.51
N TYR A 350 1.26 -39.97 -9.24
CA TYR A 350 0.99 -40.60 -7.95
C TYR A 350 1.75 -41.91 -7.76
N ARG A 351 2.13 -42.62 -8.84
CA ARG A 351 3.07 -43.75 -8.77
C ARG A 351 4.47 -43.27 -8.38
N ASP A 352 4.99 -42.21 -9.01
CA ASP A 352 6.29 -41.61 -8.64
C ASP A 352 6.26 -41.07 -7.20
N LEU A 353 5.16 -40.43 -6.80
CA LEU A 353 4.95 -39.98 -5.42
C LEU A 353 5.05 -41.14 -4.42
N PHE A 354 4.44 -42.29 -4.72
CA PHE A 354 4.53 -43.48 -3.88
C PHE A 354 5.94 -44.07 -3.83
N GLU A 355 6.63 -44.21 -4.96
CA GLU A 355 8.03 -44.67 -5.00
C GLU A 355 8.97 -43.76 -4.18
N ARG A 356 8.72 -42.46 -4.21
CA ARG A 356 9.42 -41.48 -3.37
C ARG A 356 9.07 -41.61 -1.90
N HIS A 357 7.81 -41.86 -1.56
CA HIS A 357 7.37 -42.15 -0.20
C HIS A 357 8.01 -43.43 0.35
N VAL A 358 8.13 -44.48 -0.46
CA VAL A 358 8.82 -45.73 -0.10
C VAL A 358 10.32 -45.51 0.08
N SER A 359 10.97 -44.70 -0.76
CA SER A 359 12.44 -44.52 -0.69
C SER A 359 12.91 -43.44 0.29
N GLU A 360 12.18 -42.34 0.43
CA GLU A 360 12.57 -41.16 1.23
C GLU A 360 11.76 -41.00 2.52
N GLY A 361 10.54 -41.54 2.58
CA GLY A 361 9.58 -41.29 3.65
C GLY A 361 9.13 -39.82 3.75
N GLY A 362 8.40 -39.52 4.84
CA GLY A 362 8.11 -38.15 5.27
C GLY A 362 6.77 -37.59 4.77
N THR A 363 6.61 -36.28 4.96
CA THR A 363 5.36 -35.57 4.67
C THR A 363 5.44 -34.82 3.35
N LYS A 364 4.47 -35.03 2.46
CA LYS A 364 4.33 -34.32 1.19
C LYS A 364 2.93 -33.72 1.07
N ARG A 365 2.88 -32.46 0.63
CA ARG A 365 1.63 -31.71 0.37
C ARG A 365 1.40 -31.37 -1.11
N ARG A 366 2.45 -31.50 -1.93
CA ARG A 366 2.48 -31.10 -3.34
C ARG A 366 3.26 -32.13 -4.15
N LEU A 367 2.83 -32.30 -5.40
CA LEU A 367 3.54 -33.05 -6.42
C LEU A 367 4.83 -32.31 -6.85
N PRO A 368 5.76 -32.97 -7.57
CA PRO A 368 7.02 -32.36 -8.02
C PRO A 368 6.85 -31.13 -8.91
N ASP A 369 5.71 -30.99 -9.59
CA ASP A 369 5.34 -29.84 -10.43
C ASP A 369 4.77 -28.65 -9.64
N GLY A 370 4.57 -28.81 -8.33
CA GLY A 370 4.04 -27.80 -7.42
C GLY A 370 2.53 -27.81 -7.22
N SER A 371 1.80 -28.67 -7.93
CA SER A 371 0.35 -28.86 -7.75
C SER A 371 0.03 -29.55 -6.41
N PRO A 372 -1.12 -29.27 -5.77
CA PRO A 372 -1.56 -29.97 -4.57
C PRO A 372 -1.77 -31.47 -4.84
N ILE A 373 -1.49 -32.30 -3.84
CA ILE A 373 -1.83 -33.73 -3.89
C ILE A 373 -3.33 -33.85 -3.62
N TYR A 374 -4.05 -34.57 -4.47
CA TYR A 374 -5.49 -34.82 -4.28
C TYR A 374 -5.73 -36.30 -4.00
N ALA A 375 -6.60 -36.58 -3.03
CA ALA A 375 -7.25 -37.87 -2.89
C ALA A 375 -8.70 -37.78 -3.39
N VAL A 376 -9.26 -38.89 -3.84
CA VAL A 376 -10.59 -38.95 -4.46
C VAL A 376 -11.55 -39.72 -3.57
N THR A 377 -12.76 -39.22 -3.40
CA THR A 377 -13.85 -39.91 -2.68
C THR A 377 -14.60 -40.88 -3.62
N ALA A 378 -15.49 -41.73 -3.09
CA ALA A 378 -16.32 -42.62 -3.91
C ALA A 378 -17.20 -41.88 -4.93
N ASP A 379 -17.61 -40.65 -4.59
CA ASP A 379 -18.44 -39.80 -5.45
C ASP A 379 -17.63 -39.07 -6.54
N GLY A 380 -16.30 -39.20 -6.50
CA GLY A 380 -15.38 -38.58 -7.47
C GLY A 380 -14.89 -37.20 -7.08
N ASP A 381 -15.20 -36.73 -5.87
CA ASP A 381 -14.73 -35.42 -5.39
C ASP A 381 -13.23 -35.45 -5.11
N ARG A 382 -12.53 -34.40 -5.55
CA ARG A 382 -11.09 -34.23 -5.33
C ARG A 382 -10.87 -33.45 -4.03
N VAL A 383 -10.31 -34.11 -3.03
CA VAL A 383 -9.97 -33.50 -1.74
C VAL A 383 -8.45 -33.31 -1.67
N PRO A 384 -7.93 -32.07 -1.53
CA PRO A 384 -6.51 -31.84 -1.36
C PRO A 384 -6.04 -32.39 -0.01
N VAL A 385 -4.98 -33.18 -0.03
CA VAL A 385 -4.46 -33.89 1.16
C VAL A 385 -2.97 -33.66 1.36
N GLU A 386 -2.57 -33.56 2.62
CA GLU A 386 -1.19 -33.77 3.05
C GLU A 386 -1.01 -35.23 3.44
N ILE A 387 -0.05 -35.91 2.83
CA ILE A 387 0.24 -37.32 3.10
C ILE A 387 1.52 -37.41 3.90
N SER A 388 1.45 -38.02 5.08
CA SER A 388 2.61 -38.35 5.91
C SER A 388 2.80 -39.85 5.92
N VAL A 389 3.95 -40.32 5.44
CA VAL A 389 4.24 -41.76 5.38
C VAL A 389 5.38 -42.18 6.31
N GLU A 390 5.25 -43.40 6.83
CA GLU A 390 6.31 -44.11 7.55
C GLU A 390 6.38 -45.56 7.05
N MET A 391 7.60 -46.08 6.86
CA MET A 391 7.78 -47.49 6.51
C MET A 391 7.98 -48.33 7.76
N VAL A 392 7.32 -49.49 7.80
CA VAL A 392 7.37 -50.43 8.91
C VAL A 392 7.76 -51.81 8.39
N GLU A 393 8.87 -52.34 8.88
CA GLU A 393 9.31 -53.72 8.62
C GLU A 393 8.59 -54.67 9.57
N LEU A 394 7.74 -55.55 9.03
CA LEU A 394 7.14 -56.68 9.77
C LEU A 394 7.92 -57.96 9.46
N GLU A 395 7.76 -59.01 10.29
CA GLU A 395 8.53 -60.27 10.14
C GLU A 395 8.33 -60.98 8.78
N VAL A 396 7.24 -60.69 8.07
CA VAL A 396 6.85 -61.39 6.83
C VAL A 396 6.71 -60.44 5.63
N GLU A 397 6.53 -59.13 5.84
CA GLU A 397 6.26 -58.13 4.79
C GLU A 397 6.72 -56.72 5.21
N THR A 398 7.00 -55.84 4.25
CA THR A 398 7.29 -54.42 4.51
C THR A 398 6.09 -53.60 4.09
N VAL A 399 5.51 -52.85 5.02
CA VAL A 399 4.32 -52.03 4.76
C VAL A 399 4.66 -50.55 4.85
N ILE A 400 3.96 -49.74 4.06
CA ILE A 400 3.97 -48.30 4.15
C ILE A 400 2.68 -47.82 4.80
N TYR A 401 2.84 -47.06 5.88
CA TYR A 401 1.76 -46.48 6.66
C TYR A 401 1.58 -45.02 6.24
N GLY A 402 0.45 -44.69 5.60
CA GLY A 402 0.13 -43.34 5.11
C GLY A 402 -1.01 -42.70 5.89
N VAL A 403 -0.75 -41.56 6.52
CA VAL A 403 -1.76 -40.69 7.16
C VAL A 403 -2.12 -39.57 6.19
N PHE A 404 -3.40 -39.44 5.89
CA PHE A 404 -3.92 -38.41 5.01
C PHE A 404 -4.62 -37.36 5.85
N ARG A 405 -4.21 -36.11 5.71
CA ARG A 405 -4.84 -34.96 6.36
C ARG A 405 -5.49 -34.09 5.30
N ASP A 406 -6.78 -33.84 5.45
CA ASP A 406 -7.49 -32.87 4.63
C ASP A 406 -6.91 -31.46 4.87
N ILE A 407 -6.51 -30.81 3.79
CA ILE A 407 -5.95 -29.46 3.81
C ILE A 407 -6.79 -28.48 2.97
N SER A 408 -8.06 -28.81 2.68
CA SER A 408 -8.97 -27.97 1.90
C SER A 408 -9.05 -26.56 2.45
N ASP A 409 -9.37 -26.41 3.74
CA ASP A 409 -9.48 -25.10 4.39
C ASP A 409 -8.14 -24.34 4.38
N GLN A 410 -7.03 -25.06 4.56
CA GLN A 410 -5.70 -24.44 4.54
C GLN A 410 -5.33 -23.97 3.13
N LEU A 411 -5.64 -24.75 2.09
CA LEU A 411 -5.34 -24.40 0.72
C LEU A 411 -6.23 -23.26 0.22
N ALA A 412 -7.51 -23.25 0.58
CA ALA A 412 -8.42 -22.14 0.30
C ALA A 412 -7.91 -20.83 0.93
N TYR A 413 -7.45 -20.88 2.19
CA TYR A 413 -6.84 -19.72 2.85
C TYR A 413 -5.51 -19.30 2.22
N GLU A 414 -4.62 -20.23 1.84
CA GLU A 414 -3.39 -19.92 1.09
C GLU A 414 -3.70 -19.26 -0.27
N GLN A 415 -4.73 -19.73 -0.98
CA GLN A 415 -5.19 -19.16 -2.25
C GLN A 415 -5.79 -17.77 -2.06
N ALA A 416 -6.63 -17.58 -1.04
CA ALA A 416 -7.18 -16.28 -0.67
C ALA A 416 -6.07 -15.24 -0.40
N LEU A 417 -5.06 -15.58 0.41
CA LEU A 417 -3.91 -14.70 0.65
C LEU A 417 -3.12 -14.41 -0.63
N THR A 418 -3.01 -15.37 -1.54
CA THR A 418 -2.38 -15.14 -2.85
C THR A 418 -3.22 -14.15 -3.67
N GLY A 419 -4.54 -14.31 -3.68
CA GLY A 419 -5.48 -13.39 -4.32
C GLY A 419 -5.34 -11.95 -3.79
N ILE A 420 -5.26 -11.75 -2.47
CA ILE A 420 -5.01 -10.42 -1.88
C ILE A 420 -3.66 -9.86 -2.33
N ASN A 421 -2.61 -10.68 -2.36
CA ASN A 421 -1.28 -10.22 -2.80
C ASN A 421 -1.24 -9.84 -4.29
N GLU A 422 -2.01 -10.51 -5.13
CA GLU A 422 -2.15 -10.17 -6.55
C GLU A 422 -2.96 -8.89 -6.70
N ALA A 423 -4.14 -8.81 -6.06
CA ALA A 423 -4.99 -7.63 -6.03
C ALA A 423 -4.31 -6.40 -5.44
N ALA A 424 -3.37 -6.56 -4.50
CA ALA A 424 -2.59 -5.45 -3.96
C ALA A 424 -1.90 -4.65 -5.08
N ARG A 425 -1.42 -5.30 -6.15
CA ARG A 425 -0.83 -4.59 -7.29
C ARG A 425 -1.86 -3.72 -7.99
N ASP A 426 -3.03 -4.28 -8.27
CA ASP A 426 -4.10 -3.58 -8.97
C ASP A 426 -4.67 -2.42 -8.13
N LEU A 427 -4.76 -2.61 -6.81
CA LEU A 427 -5.10 -1.56 -5.85
C LEU A 427 -4.11 -0.39 -5.92
N PHE A 428 -2.80 -0.66 -5.97
CA PHE A 428 -1.77 0.39 -6.09
C PHE A 428 -1.65 0.99 -7.49
N GLU A 429 -2.20 0.36 -8.54
CA GLU A 429 -2.32 0.95 -9.86
C GLU A 429 -3.48 1.95 -9.96
N GLY A 430 -4.49 1.82 -9.07
CA GLY A 430 -5.62 2.74 -8.96
C GLY A 430 -5.18 4.16 -8.58
N LYS A 431 -5.55 5.14 -9.42
CA LYS A 431 -5.21 6.55 -9.21
C LYS A 431 -6.31 7.34 -8.53
N LEU A 432 -7.52 6.79 -8.55
CA LEU A 432 -8.70 7.38 -7.94
C LEU A 432 -9.20 6.49 -6.81
N PRO A 433 -9.66 7.07 -5.69
CA PRO A 433 -10.27 6.29 -4.60
C PRO A 433 -11.39 5.34 -5.04
N SER A 434 -12.15 5.71 -6.09
CA SER A 434 -13.19 4.84 -6.67
C SER A 434 -12.63 3.60 -7.38
N GLU A 435 -11.47 3.72 -8.04
CA GLU A 435 -10.81 2.58 -8.72
C GLU A 435 -10.29 1.58 -7.67
N VAL A 436 -9.71 2.09 -6.58
CA VAL A 436 -9.28 1.26 -5.43
C VAL A 436 -10.48 0.57 -4.79
N ALA A 437 -11.60 1.28 -4.63
CA ALA A 437 -12.84 0.72 -4.11
C ALA A 437 -13.39 -0.42 -5.00
N ASP A 438 -13.38 -0.25 -6.33
CA ASP A 438 -13.82 -1.28 -7.29
C ASP A 438 -13.00 -2.56 -7.16
N VAL A 439 -11.66 -2.43 -7.18
CA VAL A 439 -10.75 -3.59 -7.03
C VAL A 439 -10.93 -4.25 -5.67
N THR A 440 -11.16 -3.48 -4.60
CA THR A 440 -11.40 -4.03 -3.25
C THR A 440 -12.68 -4.87 -3.23
N VAL A 441 -13.76 -4.39 -3.84
CA VAL A 441 -15.03 -5.13 -3.93
C VAL A 441 -14.90 -6.37 -4.81
N GLU A 442 -14.20 -6.28 -5.94
CA GLU A 442 -13.95 -7.43 -6.82
C GLU A 442 -13.16 -8.52 -6.07
N THR A 443 -12.07 -8.12 -5.42
CA THR A 443 -11.18 -9.02 -4.65
C THR A 443 -11.92 -9.72 -3.52
N VAL A 444 -12.68 -8.97 -2.70
CA VAL A 444 -13.43 -9.59 -1.59
C VAL A 444 -14.55 -10.49 -2.10
N THR A 445 -15.11 -10.17 -3.27
CA THR A 445 -16.14 -11.01 -3.91
C THR A 445 -15.56 -12.35 -4.36
N GLU A 446 -14.35 -12.35 -4.92
CA GLU A 446 -13.68 -13.58 -5.36
C GLU A 446 -13.21 -14.45 -4.19
N ILE A 447 -12.77 -13.83 -3.10
CA ILE A 447 -12.13 -14.53 -1.98
C ILE A 447 -13.15 -15.07 -0.97
N LEU A 448 -14.17 -14.28 -0.63
CA LEU A 448 -15.13 -14.62 0.42
C LEU A 448 -16.50 -15.07 -0.09
N ASP A 449 -16.73 -15.04 -1.42
CA ASP A 449 -18.02 -15.31 -2.08
C ASP A 449 -19.24 -14.72 -1.32
N PRO A 450 -19.21 -13.44 -0.95
CA PRO A 450 -20.27 -12.82 -0.17
C PRO A 450 -21.54 -12.68 -1.00
N THR A 451 -22.70 -12.68 -0.34
CA THR A 451 -23.95 -12.34 -1.02
C THR A 451 -23.97 -10.88 -1.48
N GLY A 452 -23.27 -10.00 -0.77
CA GLY A 452 -23.02 -8.61 -1.17
C GLY A 452 -21.85 -7.98 -0.44
N ALA A 453 -21.09 -7.13 -1.12
CA ALA A 453 -19.99 -6.34 -0.59
C ALA A 453 -20.08 -4.91 -1.11
N VAL A 454 -19.73 -3.93 -0.26
CA VAL A 454 -19.78 -2.51 -0.58
C VAL A 454 -18.60 -1.79 0.07
N VAL A 455 -17.88 -0.99 -0.70
CA VAL A 455 -16.95 0.00 -0.16
C VAL A 455 -17.64 1.36 -0.13
N TYR A 456 -17.67 1.96 1.06
CA TYR A 456 -18.12 3.32 1.28
C TYR A 456 -16.92 4.23 1.48
N LEU A 457 -16.87 5.35 0.76
CA LEU A 457 -15.87 6.38 0.98
C LEU A 457 -16.47 7.58 1.73
N ALA A 458 -15.67 8.19 2.59
CA ALA A 458 -16.03 9.38 3.33
C ALA A 458 -16.03 10.62 2.43
N ASP A 459 -17.16 11.34 2.40
CA ASP A 459 -17.28 12.65 1.77
C ASP A 459 -17.11 13.71 2.87
N GLU A 460 -15.90 14.26 3.03
CA GLU A 460 -15.60 15.28 4.05
C GLU A 460 -16.46 16.54 3.91
N GLY A 461 -16.86 16.89 2.67
CA GLY A 461 -17.64 18.09 2.41
C GLY A 461 -19.10 17.96 2.84
N ALA A 462 -19.68 16.78 2.71
CA ALA A 462 -21.04 16.45 3.13
C ALA A 462 -21.12 15.86 4.54
N GLY A 463 -20.01 15.31 5.06
CA GLY A 463 -19.97 14.56 6.32
C GLY A 463 -20.74 13.24 6.24
N THR A 464 -20.64 12.52 5.13
CA THR A 464 -21.43 11.29 4.87
C THR A 464 -20.55 10.17 4.33
N LEU A 465 -20.90 8.91 4.59
CA LEU A 465 -20.31 7.74 3.91
C LEU A 465 -21.13 7.41 2.66
N ARG A 466 -20.51 7.45 1.49
CA ARG A 466 -21.17 7.23 0.20
C ARG A 466 -20.65 5.97 -0.46
N PRO A 467 -21.52 5.14 -1.05
CA PRO A 467 -21.09 3.93 -1.75
C PRO A 467 -20.24 4.35 -2.95
N ALA A 468 -19.00 3.84 -3.00
CA ALA A 468 -18.06 4.07 -4.09
C ALA A 468 -18.03 2.90 -5.06
N ALA A 469 -18.10 1.67 -4.54
CA ALA A 469 -18.17 0.42 -5.29
C ALA A 469 -19.03 -0.61 -4.56
N TYR A 470 -19.70 -1.49 -5.29
CA TYR A 470 -20.48 -2.59 -4.72
C TYR A 470 -20.65 -3.76 -5.69
N GLY A 471 -20.76 -4.96 -5.14
CA GLY A 471 -20.83 -6.21 -5.90
C GLY A 471 -21.25 -7.40 -5.04
N PRO A 472 -21.43 -8.60 -5.63
CA PRO A 472 -21.53 -8.84 -7.07
C PRO A 472 -22.80 -8.16 -7.66
N PRO A 473 -22.90 -7.93 -8.98
CA PRO A 473 -24.01 -7.17 -9.59
C PRO A 473 -25.42 -7.70 -9.24
N LYS A 474 -25.53 -9.03 -9.02
CA LYS A 474 -26.77 -9.71 -8.61
C LYS A 474 -27.21 -9.37 -7.19
N ALA A 475 -26.32 -8.86 -6.34
CA ALA A 475 -26.64 -8.44 -4.97
C ALA A 475 -27.70 -7.34 -4.96
N THR A 476 -27.69 -6.45 -5.96
CA THR A 476 -28.65 -5.34 -6.09
C THR A 476 -30.09 -5.83 -6.24
N ASP A 477 -30.31 -6.98 -6.89
CA ASP A 477 -31.64 -7.57 -7.06
C ASP A 477 -32.21 -8.11 -5.74
N LEU A 478 -31.32 -8.50 -4.81
CA LEU A 478 -31.69 -9.11 -3.54
C LEU A 478 -31.76 -8.09 -2.40
N ILE A 479 -30.79 -7.18 -2.32
CA ILE A 479 -30.57 -6.27 -1.19
C ILE A 479 -31.01 -4.82 -1.52
N GLY A 480 -31.12 -4.48 -2.81
CA GLY A 480 -31.40 -3.12 -3.29
C GLY A 480 -30.14 -2.29 -3.53
N GLU A 481 -30.31 -1.01 -3.90
CA GLU A 481 -29.18 -0.08 -4.03
C GLU A 481 -28.61 0.30 -2.65
N PRO A 482 -27.27 0.31 -2.47
CA PRO A 482 -26.65 0.72 -1.22
C PRO A 482 -27.04 2.17 -0.82
N PRO A 483 -27.45 2.40 0.44
CA PRO A 483 -27.85 3.74 0.90
C PRO A 483 -26.65 4.69 1.05
N VAL A 484 -26.89 5.97 1.37
CA VAL A 484 -25.85 6.88 1.89
C VAL A 484 -26.01 6.95 3.40
N PHE A 485 -24.93 6.82 4.17
CA PHE A 485 -25.00 6.92 5.63
C PHE A 485 -24.65 8.33 6.12
N GLU A 486 -25.55 8.92 6.89
CA GLU A 486 -25.33 10.16 7.63
C GLU A 486 -24.71 9.88 9.02
N PRO A 487 -24.11 10.89 9.68
CA PRO A 487 -23.52 10.72 11.01
C PRO A 487 -24.54 10.27 12.06
N ALA A 488 -24.10 9.34 12.91
CA ALA A 488 -24.81 8.81 14.08
C ALA A 488 -25.94 7.77 13.86
N ASP A 489 -26.28 7.41 12.61
CA ASP A 489 -27.44 6.54 12.32
C ASP A 489 -27.10 5.17 11.66
N SER A 490 -25.85 4.68 11.76
CA SER A 490 -25.53 3.31 11.29
C SER A 490 -24.36 2.63 12.01
N ILE A 491 -24.33 1.29 11.95
CA ILE A 491 -23.19 0.48 12.40
C ILE A 491 -21.92 0.84 11.61
N ALA A 492 -22.05 1.00 10.29
CA ALA A 492 -20.96 1.42 9.40
C ALA A 492 -20.32 2.76 9.81
N TRP A 493 -21.13 3.75 10.21
CA TRP A 493 -20.61 5.03 10.68
C TRP A 493 -19.84 4.90 12.00
N ARG A 494 -20.30 4.06 12.93
CA ARG A 494 -19.56 3.82 14.18
C ARG A 494 -18.22 3.15 13.92
N VAL A 495 -18.20 2.11 13.09
CA VAL A 495 -16.93 1.44 12.70
C VAL A 495 -15.97 2.41 12.04
N PHE A 496 -16.44 3.29 11.16
CA PHE A 496 -15.62 4.34 10.55
C PHE A 496 -14.96 5.26 11.60
N VAL A 497 -15.72 5.65 12.64
CA VAL A 497 -15.25 6.58 13.67
C VAL A 497 -14.36 5.90 14.71
N ASP A 498 -14.74 4.68 15.12
CA ASP A 498 -14.08 3.93 16.19
C ASP A 498 -12.79 3.25 15.66
N GLY A 499 -12.75 2.92 14.37
CA GLY A 499 -11.60 2.29 13.72
C GLY A 499 -11.40 0.81 14.09
N GLU A 500 -12.43 0.16 14.63
CA GLU A 500 -12.39 -1.26 15.01
C GLU A 500 -13.35 -2.08 14.13
N THR A 501 -12.86 -3.20 13.59
CA THR A 501 -13.67 -4.15 12.81
C THR A 501 -14.86 -4.64 13.63
N ALA A 502 -16.06 -4.65 13.04
CA ALA A 502 -17.24 -5.24 13.65
C ALA A 502 -17.71 -6.47 12.87
N VAL A 503 -18.00 -7.54 13.60
CA VAL A 503 -18.45 -8.82 13.04
C VAL A 503 -19.75 -9.24 13.71
N PHE A 504 -20.72 -9.67 12.91
CA PHE A 504 -22.02 -10.13 13.38
C PHE A 504 -22.38 -11.48 12.76
N ASP A 505 -22.68 -12.47 13.61
CA ASP A 505 -23.27 -13.74 13.18
C ASP A 505 -24.71 -13.54 12.64
N ASP A 506 -25.43 -12.58 13.21
CA ASP A 506 -26.70 -12.04 12.71
C ASP A 506 -26.80 -10.52 12.97
N VAL A 507 -26.60 -9.70 11.95
CA VAL A 507 -26.65 -8.24 12.00
C VAL A 507 -28.01 -7.70 12.44
N ARG A 508 -29.10 -8.46 12.26
CA ARG A 508 -30.43 -8.03 12.69
C ARG A 508 -30.56 -7.94 14.21
N GLU A 509 -29.68 -8.62 14.94
CA GLU A 509 -29.62 -8.55 16.41
C GLU A 509 -28.81 -7.34 16.90
N ALA A 510 -28.07 -6.66 16.02
CA ALA A 510 -27.24 -5.54 16.38
C ALA A 510 -28.05 -4.27 16.67
N GLU A 511 -27.72 -3.58 17.76
CA GLU A 511 -28.25 -2.24 18.03
C GLU A 511 -27.77 -1.27 16.94
N GLY A 512 -28.68 -0.57 16.26
CA GLY A 512 -28.34 0.39 15.21
C GLY A 512 -28.23 -0.19 13.80
N VAL A 513 -28.82 -1.37 13.56
CA VAL A 513 -29.03 -1.90 12.20
C VAL A 513 -29.81 -0.91 11.34
N TYR A 514 -29.30 -0.59 10.15
CA TYR A 514 -29.91 0.42 9.27
C TYR A 514 -31.25 -0.03 8.70
N ASN A 515 -31.31 -1.27 8.20
CA ASN A 515 -32.54 -1.89 7.71
C ASN A 515 -32.81 -3.19 8.50
N PRO A 516 -33.71 -3.19 9.50
CA PRO A 516 -34.04 -4.39 10.28
C PRO A 516 -34.58 -5.57 9.46
N GLU A 517 -35.13 -5.30 8.26
CA GLU A 517 -35.68 -6.32 7.36
C GLU A 517 -34.66 -6.76 6.28
N THR A 518 -33.39 -6.37 6.40
CA THR A 518 -32.33 -6.72 5.43
C THR A 518 -32.20 -8.23 5.24
N PRO A 519 -32.10 -8.77 4.02
CA PRO A 519 -31.89 -10.20 3.79
C PRO A 519 -30.52 -10.69 4.27
N ILE A 520 -29.55 -9.79 4.45
CA ILE A 520 -28.25 -10.10 5.05
C ILE A 520 -28.44 -10.54 6.50
N ARG A 521 -27.74 -11.62 6.86
CA ARG A 521 -27.73 -12.20 8.21
C ARG A 521 -26.35 -11.99 8.80
N SER A 522 -25.28 -12.63 8.32
CA SER A 522 -23.93 -12.31 8.81
C SER A 522 -23.32 -11.11 8.08
N GLU A 523 -22.56 -10.28 8.79
CA GLU A 523 -21.88 -9.10 8.22
C GLU A 523 -20.53 -8.82 8.91
N ILE A 524 -19.52 -8.51 8.09
CA ILE A 524 -18.20 -7.98 8.50
C ILE A 524 -18.13 -6.53 8.04
N ILE A 525 -17.71 -5.63 8.93
CA ILE A 525 -17.50 -4.21 8.63
C ILE A 525 -16.07 -3.86 9.01
N VAL A 526 -15.24 -3.54 8.00
CA VAL A 526 -13.81 -3.24 8.16
C VAL A 526 -13.56 -1.75 7.89
N PRO A 527 -12.90 -1.01 8.80
CA PRO A 527 -12.52 0.37 8.55
C PRO A 527 -11.38 0.46 7.54
N LEU A 528 -11.41 1.49 6.69
CA LEU A 528 -10.38 1.81 5.69
C LEU A 528 -9.69 3.12 6.08
N GLY A 529 -9.20 3.19 7.34
CA GLY A 529 -8.64 4.39 7.93
C GLY A 529 -9.61 5.58 7.93
N GLU A 530 -9.10 6.77 7.60
CA GLU A 530 -9.90 8.00 7.46
C GLU A 530 -10.71 8.06 6.15
N TYR A 531 -10.54 7.09 5.25
CA TYR A 531 -11.08 7.14 3.89
C TYR A 531 -12.46 6.50 3.76
N GLY A 532 -12.82 5.54 4.62
CA GLY A 532 -14.09 4.83 4.45
C GLY A 532 -14.24 3.53 5.25
N VAL A 533 -15.17 2.68 4.80
CA VAL A 533 -15.44 1.34 5.36
C VAL A 533 -15.77 0.34 4.25
N LEU A 534 -15.38 -0.91 4.44
CA LEU A 534 -15.77 -2.07 3.64
C LEU A 534 -16.83 -2.87 4.41
N LEU A 535 -17.99 -3.11 3.79
CA LEU A 535 -19.05 -3.97 4.31
C LEU A 535 -19.09 -5.26 3.47
N VAL A 536 -19.13 -6.41 4.13
CA VAL A 536 -19.21 -7.73 3.51
C VAL A 536 -20.32 -8.52 4.19
N GLY A 537 -21.36 -8.89 3.45
CA GLY A 537 -22.57 -9.51 3.99
C GLY A 537 -22.92 -10.84 3.31
N HIS A 538 -23.47 -11.77 4.09
CA HIS A 538 -24.02 -13.05 3.60
C HIS A 538 -25.46 -13.25 4.10
N THR A 539 -26.27 -14.02 3.37
CA THR A 539 -27.68 -14.28 3.72
C THR A 539 -27.89 -15.39 4.75
N GLU A 540 -26.84 -16.14 5.04
CA GLU A 540 -26.81 -17.17 6.07
C GLU A 540 -26.25 -16.61 7.39
N THR A 541 -26.73 -17.14 8.52
CA THR A 541 -26.20 -16.77 9.84
C THR A 541 -24.87 -17.47 10.08
N ALA A 542 -23.92 -16.79 10.74
CA ALA A 542 -22.59 -17.31 11.04
C ALA A 542 -21.85 -17.86 9.80
N ALA A 543 -21.99 -17.20 8.64
CA ALA A 543 -21.36 -17.63 7.39
C ALA A 543 -19.85 -17.30 7.33
N PHE A 544 -19.38 -16.39 8.17
CA PHE A 544 -17.97 -15.97 8.21
C PHE A 544 -17.29 -16.55 9.46
N ASP A 545 -16.22 -17.30 9.25
CA ASP A 545 -15.36 -17.80 10.33
C ASP A 545 -14.24 -16.80 10.66
N ASP A 546 -13.43 -17.11 11.69
CA ASP A 546 -12.32 -16.25 12.11
C ASP A 546 -11.31 -15.98 10.97
N ARG A 547 -11.16 -16.92 10.02
CA ARG A 547 -10.27 -16.79 8.87
C ARG A 547 -10.81 -15.81 7.82
N ALA A 548 -12.11 -15.85 7.56
CA ALA A 548 -12.77 -14.88 6.67
C ALA A 548 -12.64 -13.45 7.20
N VAL A 549 -12.78 -13.27 8.52
CA VAL A 549 -12.56 -11.97 9.19
C VAL A 549 -11.13 -11.51 8.99
N GLU A 550 -10.14 -12.37 9.26
CA GLU A 550 -8.72 -12.04 9.09
C GLU A 550 -8.39 -11.64 7.63
N LEU A 551 -8.93 -12.36 6.64
CA LEU A 551 -8.75 -12.02 5.23
C LEU A 551 -9.37 -10.66 4.86
N ALA A 552 -10.57 -10.36 5.37
CA ALA A 552 -11.23 -9.08 5.15
C ALA A 552 -10.43 -7.92 5.78
N GLU A 553 -9.85 -8.12 6.97
CA GLU A 553 -8.99 -7.14 7.63
C GLU A 553 -7.69 -6.89 6.86
N ILE A 554 -7.02 -7.94 6.38
CA ILE A 554 -5.80 -7.81 5.57
C ILE A 554 -6.09 -7.05 4.27
N LEU A 555 -7.20 -7.37 3.59
CA LEU A 555 -7.62 -6.65 2.39
C LEU A 555 -7.97 -5.19 2.71
N GLY A 556 -8.70 -4.94 3.80
CA GLY A 556 -9.05 -3.60 4.26
C GLY A 556 -7.83 -2.73 4.55
N ALA A 557 -6.84 -3.27 5.28
CA ALA A 557 -5.58 -2.58 5.54
C ALA A 557 -4.78 -2.30 4.26
N THR A 558 -4.80 -3.24 3.29
CA THR A 558 -4.15 -3.04 1.99
C THR A 558 -4.85 -1.95 1.18
N ALA A 559 -6.19 -1.95 1.17
CA ALA A 559 -7.00 -0.94 0.52
C ALA A 559 -6.85 0.45 1.17
N GLU A 560 -6.72 0.53 2.50
CA GLU A 560 -6.44 1.79 3.21
C GLU A 560 -5.15 2.46 2.69
N VAL A 561 -4.05 1.70 2.59
CA VAL A 561 -2.78 2.22 2.10
C VAL A 561 -2.87 2.62 0.61
N ALA A 562 -3.62 1.86 -0.20
CA ALA A 562 -3.86 2.22 -1.59
C ALA A 562 -4.73 3.48 -1.74
N LEU A 563 -5.74 3.65 -0.89
CA LEU A 563 -6.58 4.85 -0.83
C LEU A 563 -5.76 6.08 -0.43
N GLU A 564 -4.90 5.97 0.59
CA GLU A 564 -3.93 7.02 0.96
C GLU A 564 -3.06 7.41 -0.23
N HIS A 565 -2.54 6.43 -0.98
CA HIS A 565 -1.71 6.67 -2.15
C HIS A 565 -2.47 7.42 -3.25
N ALA A 566 -3.68 6.97 -3.59
CA ALA A 566 -4.53 7.59 -4.61
C ALA A 566 -4.92 9.03 -4.22
N GLU A 567 -5.28 9.27 -2.96
CA GLU A 567 -5.53 10.62 -2.41
C GLU A 567 -4.30 11.52 -2.53
N HIS A 568 -3.13 10.99 -2.15
CA HIS A 568 -1.87 11.73 -2.20
C HIS A 568 -1.46 12.09 -3.64
N GLU A 569 -1.58 11.16 -4.58
CA GLU A 569 -1.22 11.39 -5.97
C GLU A 569 -2.17 12.42 -6.62
N ARG A 570 -3.48 12.33 -6.33
CA ARG A 570 -4.45 13.35 -6.72
C ARG A 570 -4.09 14.73 -6.18
N HIS A 571 -3.68 14.82 -4.91
CA HIS A 571 -3.25 16.07 -4.29
C HIS A 571 -1.99 16.63 -4.97
N ILE A 572 -0.99 15.79 -5.25
CA ILE A 572 0.24 16.19 -5.96
C ILE A 572 -0.08 16.69 -7.36
N GLU A 573 -0.95 16.02 -8.11
CA GLU A 573 -1.33 16.44 -9.46
C GLU A 573 -2.00 17.82 -9.44
N ASP A 574 -2.91 18.05 -8.50
CA ASP A 574 -3.57 19.35 -8.32
C ASP A 574 -2.60 20.45 -7.91
N GLN A 575 -1.68 20.19 -6.99
CA GLN A 575 -0.62 21.14 -6.62
C GLN A 575 0.30 21.44 -7.80
N THR A 576 0.71 20.42 -8.55
CA THR A 576 1.57 20.57 -9.73
C THR A 576 0.88 21.41 -10.80
N ARG A 577 -0.43 21.20 -11.01
CA ARG A 577 -1.26 22.00 -11.92
C ARG A 577 -1.31 23.46 -11.47
N GLN A 578 -1.52 23.72 -10.18
CA GLN A 578 -1.50 25.08 -9.62
C GLN A 578 -0.13 25.76 -9.73
N LEU A 579 0.96 25.03 -9.44
CA LEU A 579 2.33 25.55 -9.56
C LEU A 579 2.68 25.90 -11.01
N LYS A 580 2.32 25.04 -11.98
CA LYS A 580 2.50 25.33 -13.41
C LYS A 580 1.74 26.60 -13.82
N GLN A 581 0.50 26.76 -13.37
CA GLN A 581 -0.29 27.97 -13.64
C GLN A 581 0.36 29.23 -13.03
N ARG A 582 0.84 29.15 -11.78
CA ARG A 582 1.54 30.29 -11.13
C ARG A 582 2.86 30.63 -11.82
N ALA A 583 3.64 29.64 -12.22
CA ALA A 583 4.91 29.84 -12.93
C ALA A 583 4.68 30.55 -14.27
N GLN A 584 3.71 30.10 -15.06
CA GLN A 584 3.33 30.76 -16.32
C GLN A 584 2.87 32.21 -16.11
N GLN A 585 2.17 32.49 -15.01
CA GLN A 585 1.75 33.85 -14.67
C GLN A 585 2.96 34.75 -14.33
N LEU A 586 3.95 34.23 -13.61
CA LEU A 586 5.17 34.97 -13.25
C LEU A 586 6.06 35.27 -14.47
N GLU A 587 6.31 34.27 -15.33
CA GLU A 587 7.09 34.45 -16.57
C GLU A 587 6.49 35.55 -17.45
N ARG A 588 5.16 35.59 -17.54
CA ARG A 588 4.45 36.62 -18.31
C ARG A 588 4.65 38.03 -17.74
N VAL A 589 4.65 38.18 -16.41
CA VAL A 589 4.90 39.47 -15.75
C VAL A 589 6.35 39.92 -15.92
N GLU A 590 7.32 39.01 -15.82
CA GLU A 590 8.74 39.32 -16.00
C GLU A 590 9.07 39.73 -17.44
N SER A 591 8.49 39.06 -18.43
CA SER A 591 8.64 39.40 -19.85
C SER A 591 8.17 40.82 -20.14
N ILE A 592 6.97 41.17 -19.65
CA ILE A 592 6.38 42.49 -19.86
C ILE A 592 7.19 43.59 -19.16
N ASN A 593 7.66 43.35 -17.92
CA ASN A 593 8.51 44.30 -17.20
C ASN A 593 9.87 44.55 -17.88
N THR A 594 10.46 43.51 -18.48
CA THR A 594 11.73 43.64 -19.21
C THR A 594 11.56 44.54 -20.43
N ARG A 595 10.50 44.30 -21.22
CA ARG A 595 10.24 45.12 -22.42
C ARG A 595 10.03 46.59 -22.10
N ILE A 596 9.26 46.91 -21.05
CA ILE A 596 9.03 48.33 -20.71
C ILE A 596 10.33 49.03 -20.29
N ARG A 597 11.29 48.32 -19.69
CA ARG A 597 12.63 48.88 -19.40
C ARG A 597 13.44 49.12 -20.67
N ASP A 598 13.32 48.26 -21.67
CA ASP A 598 14.01 48.41 -22.95
C ASP A 598 13.44 49.62 -23.72
N VAL A 599 12.11 49.79 -23.73
CA VAL A 599 11.46 51.02 -24.23
C VAL A 599 12.00 52.26 -23.53
N ALA A 600 12.02 52.28 -22.19
CA ALA A 600 12.52 53.42 -21.43
C ALA A 600 13.99 53.76 -21.76
N ARG A 601 14.82 52.75 -22.04
CA ARG A 601 16.23 52.95 -22.45
C ARG A 601 16.33 53.54 -23.86
N ALA A 602 15.54 53.03 -24.80
CA ALA A 602 15.55 53.49 -26.19
C ALA A 602 15.10 54.95 -26.32
N VAL A 603 14.14 55.37 -25.50
CA VAL A 603 13.64 56.75 -25.43
C VAL A 603 14.75 57.73 -25.04
N VAL A 604 15.59 57.39 -24.07
CA VAL A 604 16.69 58.26 -23.60
C VAL A 604 17.76 58.48 -24.67
N GLN A 605 17.94 57.53 -25.58
CA GLN A 605 18.96 57.61 -26.65
C GLN A 605 18.49 58.37 -27.89
N SER A 606 17.18 58.58 -28.02
CA SER A 606 16.58 59.21 -29.19
C SER A 606 16.81 60.72 -29.22
N THR A 607 16.93 61.29 -30.43
CA THR A 607 17.31 62.70 -30.62
C THR A 607 16.20 63.57 -31.21
N THR A 608 15.13 62.94 -31.70
CA THR A 608 13.96 63.60 -32.29
C THR A 608 12.67 62.99 -31.74
N ARG A 609 11.60 63.79 -31.66
CA ARG A 609 10.27 63.32 -31.23
C ARG A 609 9.79 62.13 -32.07
N GLY A 610 9.87 62.25 -33.40
CA GLY A 610 9.43 61.19 -34.31
C GLY A 610 10.29 59.93 -34.26
N GLU A 611 11.51 59.97 -33.74
CA GLU A 611 12.33 58.80 -33.44
C GLU A 611 11.86 58.11 -32.16
N VAL A 612 11.61 58.87 -31.09
CA VAL A 612 11.02 58.35 -29.84
C VAL A 612 9.71 57.62 -30.13
N GLU A 613 8.79 58.28 -30.84
CA GLU A 613 7.44 57.75 -31.08
C GLU A 613 7.46 56.43 -31.88
N ARG A 614 8.32 56.33 -32.91
CA ARG A 614 8.47 55.11 -33.72
C ARG A 614 9.14 53.98 -32.96
N THR A 615 10.23 54.27 -32.26
CA THR A 615 10.99 53.26 -31.51
C THR A 615 10.15 52.66 -30.40
N VAL A 616 9.38 53.48 -29.68
CA VAL A 616 8.47 53.01 -28.63
C VAL A 616 7.41 52.06 -29.19
N CYS A 617 6.77 52.41 -30.32
CA CYS A 617 5.77 51.54 -30.92
C CYS A 617 6.40 50.22 -31.37
N ALA A 618 7.58 50.26 -32.01
CA ALA A 618 8.27 49.08 -32.51
C ALA A 618 8.65 48.10 -31.38
N GLU A 619 9.30 48.58 -30.32
CA GLU A 619 9.73 47.75 -29.17
C GLU A 619 8.56 47.12 -28.41
N LEU A 620 7.40 47.79 -28.37
CA LEU A 620 6.19 47.26 -27.73
C LEU A 620 5.57 46.10 -28.53
N VAL A 621 5.79 46.04 -29.85
CA VAL A 621 5.22 44.99 -30.72
C VAL A 621 6.24 43.89 -31.06
N GLU A 622 7.52 44.14 -30.78
CA GLU A 622 8.59 43.16 -31.02
C GLU A 622 8.34 41.82 -30.29
N ASP A 623 8.76 40.72 -30.93
CA ASP A 623 8.43 39.32 -30.61
C ASP A 623 6.98 39.07 -30.17
N ASP A 624 6.01 39.70 -30.84
CA ASP A 624 4.57 39.50 -30.66
C ASP A 624 4.06 39.79 -29.23
N ALA A 625 4.75 40.67 -28.49
CA ALA A 625 4.38 41.00 -27.12
C ALA A 625 3.01 41.69 -27.00
N PHE A 626 2.75 42.61 -27.93
CA PHE A 626 1.46 43.25 -28.14
C PHE A 626 1.11 43.23 -29.63
N ALA A 627 -0.19 43.19 -29.95
CA ALA A 627 -0.65 43.04 -31.33
C ALA A 627 -0.51 44.34 -32.15
N LEU A 628 -0.63 45.48 -31.48
CA LEU A 628 -0.59 46.81 -32.07
C LEU A 628 -0.23 47.84 -30.99
N ALA A 629 0.68 48.75 -31.30
CA ALA A 629 0.94 49.95 -30.50
C ALA A 629 1.01 51.18 -31.41
N TRP A 630 0.43 52.30 -30.99
CA TRP A 630 0.46 53.54 -31.76
C TRP A 630 0.37 54.78 -30.86
N ILE A 631 0.90 55.90 -31.36
CA ILE A 631 0.88 57.21 -30.69
C ILE A 631 0.15 58.22 -31.57
N GLY A 632 -0.80 58.93 -30.97
CA GLY A 632 -1.53 60.02 -31.61
C GLY A 632 -1.32 61.37 -30.92
N ALA A 633 -1.52 62.47 -31.64
CA ALA A 633 -1.51 63.83 -31.11
C ALA A 633 -2.73 64.60 -31.62
N ILE A 634 -3.24 65.53 -30.82
CA ILE A 634 -4.42 66.34 -31.19
C ILE A 634 -4.03 67.30 -32.30
N ASP A 635 -4.79 67.31 -33.40
CA ASP A 635 -4.75 68.39 -34.38
C ASP A 635 -5.64 69.55 -33.89
N PRO A 636 -5.08 70.74 -33.61
CA PRO A 636 -5.84 71.86 -33.08
C PRO A 636 -6.80 72.53 -34.08
N VAL A 637 -6.70 72.21 -35.38
CA VAL A 637 -7.55 72.75 -36.46
C VAL A 637 -8.74 71.84 -36.74
N ASP A 638 -8.50 70.54 -36.83
CA ASP A 638 -9.50 69.54 -37.22
C ASP A 638 -10.22 68.87 -36.03
N ASP A 639 -9.82 69.18 -34.79
CA ASP A 639 -10.34 68.61 -33.52
C ASP A 639 -10.44 67.06 -33.54
N ARG A 640 -9.37 66.44 -34.02
CA ARG A 640 -9.21 64.98 -34.12
C ARG A 640 -7.83 64.53 -33.65
N LEU A 641 -7.73 63.26 -33.27
CA LEU A 641 -6.46 62.64 -32.91
C LEU A 641 -5.78 62.09 -34.15
N ASP A 642 -4.68 62.72 -34.57
CA ASP A 642 -3.89 62.28 -35.71
C ASP A 642 -2.82 61.29 -35.29
N VAL A 643 -2.75 60.17 -36.01
CA VAL A 643 -1.74 59.11 -35.80
C VAL A 643 -0.36 59.63 -36.21
N ARG A 644 0.61 59.58 -35.29
CA ARG A 644 2.00 60.03 -35.50
C ARG A 644 2.96 58.88 -35.77
N ALA A 645 2.80 57.79 -35.04
CA ALA A 645 3.59 56.58 -35.20
C ALA A 645 2.77 55.35 -34.81
N TRP A 646 3.10 54.20 -35.40
CA TRP A 646 2.48 52.92 -35.08
C TRP A 646 3.43 51.76 -35.38
N ALA A 647 3.15 50.60 -34.80
CA ALA A 647 3.75 49.31 -35.13
C ALA A 647 2.73 48.18 -34.94
N GLY A 648 2.93 47.06 -35.64
CA GLY A 648 1.99 45.93 -35.68
C GLY A 648 0.95 46.06 -36.78
N ASP A 649 -0.10 45.23 -36.70
CA ASP A 649 -1.17 45.16 -37.70
C ASP A 649 -2.15 46.34 -37.55
N ALA A 650 -1.65 47.54 -37.85
CA ALA A 650 -2.23 48.82 -37.46
C ALA A 650 -3.05 49.50 -38.55
N GLN A 651 -2.58 49.43 -39.79
CA GLN A 651 -2.90 50.45 -40.80
C GLN A 651 -4.37 50.37 -41.21
N GLU A 652 -4.89 49.16 -41.45
CA GLU A 652 -6.31 49.00 -41.78
C GLU A 652 -7.28 49.25 -40.60
N TYR A 653 -6.82 49.10 -39.35
CA TYR A 653 -7.62 49.43 -38.17
C TYR A 653 -7.71 50.95 -38.01
N LEU A 654 -6.57 51.63 -37.99
CA LEU A 654 -6.47 53.07 -37.78
C LEU A 654 -7.15 53.87 -38.89
N ASP A 655 -7.15 53.37 -40.13
CA ASP A 655 -7.84 54.02 -41.26
C ASP A 655 -9.39 53.95 -41.16
N ARG A 656 -9.93 53.05 -40.34
CA ARG A 656 -11.38 52.76 -40.29
C ARG A 656 -12.08 53.25 -39.04
N VAL A 657 -11.33 53.63 -38.01
CA VAL A 657 -11.89 54.00 -36.71
C VAL A 657 -12.00 55.52 -36.59
N PRO A 658 -13.16 56.07 -36.17
CA PRO A 658 -13.31 57.51 -35.99
C PRO A 658 -12.47 57.99 -34.79
N LEU A 659 -11.59 58.96 -35.05
CA LEU A 659 -10.70 59.59 -34.06
C LEU A 659 -11.06 61.07 -33.78
N SER A 660 -12.31 61.47 -34.07
CA SER A 660 -12.82 62.82 -33.77
C SER A 660 -13.08 62.99 -32.27
N LEU A 661 -12.77 64.18 -31.74
CA LEU A 661 -12.96 64.52 -30.32
C LEU A 661 -14.43 64.77 -29.92
N ASP A 662 -15.34 64.87 -30.88
CA ASP A 662 -16.77 65.15 -30.67
C ASP A 662 -17.66 63.89 -30.47
N ASP A 663 -17.11 62.68 -30.59
CA ASP A 663 -17.90 61.44 -30.58
C ASP A 663 -18.19 60.93 -29.15
N ALA A 664 -19.48 60.80 -28.79
CA ALA A 664 -19.92 60.25 -27.50
C ALA A 664 -19.55 58.76 -27.30
N ASN A 665 -19.29 58.02 -28.37
CA ASN A 665 -18.89 56.60 -28.36
C ASN A 665 -17.43 56.40 -28.77
N ALA A 666 -16.59 57.41 -28.51
CA ALA A 666 -15.23 57.45 -29.02
C ALA A 666 -14.34 56.27 -28.59
N GLU A 667 -13.34 56.01 -29.43
CA GLU A 667 -12.27 55.02 -29.23
C GLU A 667 -11.46 55.35 -27.95
N PRO A 668 -10.88 54.34 -27.26
CA PRO A 668 -10.15 54.52 -25.99
C PRO A 668 -9.07 55.63 -25.97
N ALA A 669 -8.35 55.85 -27.07
CA ALA A 669 -7.36 56.91 -27.20
C ALA A 669 -8.00 58.31 -27.18
N VAL A 670 -9.15 58.47 -27.83
CA VAL A 670 -9.91 59.73 -27.80
C VAL A 670 -10.45 60.00 -26.40
N ARG A 671 -11.02 59.00 -25.73
CA ARG A 671 -11.46 59.11 -24.33
C ARG A 671 -10.31 59.51 -23.41
N THR A 672 -9.13 58.96 -23.65
CA THR A 672 -7.91 59.28 -22.92
C THR A 672 -7.42 60.69 -23.21
N ALA A 673 -7.49 61.15 -24.46
CA ALA A 673 -7.13 62.51 -24.84
C ALA A 673 -8.02 63.56 -24.15
N LEU A 674 -9.34 63.29 -24.08
CA LEU A 674 -10.32 64.19 -23.46
C LEU A 674 -10.22 64.21 -21.92
N SER A 675 -10.12 63.03 -21.30
CA SER A 675 -10.07 62.90 -19.83
C SER A 675 -8.69 63.22 -19.24
N LYS A 676 -7.62 63.03 -20.03
CA LYS A 676 -6.23 62.99 -19.56
C LYS A 676 -5.98 61.93 -18.48
N GLU A 677 -6.83 60.90 -18.42
CA GLU A 677 -6.68 59.74 -17.54
C GLU A 677 -6.55 58.45 -18.37
N PRO A 678 -5.79 57.43 -17.89
CA PRO A 678 -5.66 56.16 -18.58
C PRO A 678 -7.00 55.45 -18.79
N THR A 679 -7.27 55.00 -20.02
CA THR A 679 -8.46 54.20 -20.35
C THR A 679 -8.08 52.75 -20.60
N VAL A 680 -8.72 51.81 -19.90
CA VAL A 680 -8.49 50.36 -20.09
C VAL A 680 -9.80 49.65 -20.41
N VAL A 681 -9.81 48.89 -21.51
CA VAL A 681 -10.91 48.00 -21.89
C VAL A 681 -10.42 46.56 -21.81
N ARG A 682 -10.93 45.82 -20.80
CA ARG A 682 -10.53 44.44 -20.51
C ARG A 682 -11.05 43.41 -21.53
N ASN A 683 -12.15 43.74 -22.20
CA ASN A 683 -12.77 42.89 -23.19
C ASN A 683 -13.44 43.73 -24.30
N THR A 684 -12.82 43.76 -25.47
CA THR A 684 -13.32 44.45 -26.68
C THR A 684 -14.58 43.80 -27.27
N ALA A 685 -14.91 42.56 -26.89
CA ALA A 685 -16.14 41.89 -27.32
C ALA A 685 -17.40 42.31 -26.52
N THR A 686 -17.25 43.23 -25.57
CA THR A 686 -18.41 43.80 -24.85
C THR A 686 -18.98 44.99 -25.62
N ASN A 687 -20.31 45.13 -25.70
CA ASN A 687 -20.97 46.24 -26.41
C ASN A 687 -20.53 46.46 -27.87
N VAL A 688 -20.17 45.39 -28.60
CA VAL A 688 -19.65 45.45 -29.98
C VAL A 688 -20.61 46.13 -30.96
N THR A 689 -21.91 46.02 -30.72
CA THR A 689 -22.96 46.61 -31.56
C THR A 689 -23.20 48.10 -31.30
N LYS A 690 -22.67 48.65 -30.20
CA LYS A 690 -22.90 50.05 -29.80
C LYS A 690 -21.73 50.98 -30.15
N GLU A 691 -20.51 50.44 -30.22
CA GLU A 691 -19.30 51.22 -30.47
C GLU A 691 -18.56 50.66 -31.69
N ALA A 692 -18.44 51.46 -32.76
CA ALA A 692 -17.94 51.02 -34.07
C ALA A 692 -16.50 50.47 -34.00
N TRP A 693 -15.64 51.08 -33.18
CA TRP A 693 -14.24 50.67 -33.02
C TRP A 693 -14.11 49.24 -32.48
N ARG A 694 -15.04 48.78 -31.63
CA ARG A 694 -15.02 47.42 -31.06
C ARG A 694 -15.25 46.34 -32.11
N SER A 695 -16.15 46.60 -33.06
CA SER A 695 -16.40 45.68 -34.18
C SER A 695 -15.15 45.49 -35.02
N GLU A 696 -14.39 46.56 -35.24
CA GLU A 696 -13.16 46.52 -36.05
C GLU A 696 -11.97 45.93 -35.27
N ALA A 697 -11.94 46.11 -33.94
CA ALA A 697 -10.97 45.50 -33.04
C ALA A 697 -11.15 43.96 -32.93
N VAL A 698 -12.38 43.48 -32.76
CA VAL A 698 -12.69 42.04 -32.66
C VAL A 698 -12.37 41.31 -33.96
N ARG A 699 -12.58 41.93 -35.13
CA ARG A 699 -12.21 41.35 -36.43
C ARG A 699 -10.72 41.06 -36.59
N ARG A 700 -9.87 41.73 -35.80
CA ARG A 700 -8.41 41.58 -35.80
C ARG A 700 -7.90 40.82 -34.57
N ASP A 701 -8.79 40.12 -33.86
CA ASP A 701 -8.50 39.38 -32.63
C ASP A 701 -7.89 40.26 -31.51
N PHE A 702 -8.10 41.58 -31.54
CA PHE A 702 -7.76 42.43 -30.41
C PHE A 702 -8.79 42.21 -29.31
N ARG A 703 -8.37 41.66 -28.17
CA ARG A 703 -9.26 41.28 -27.05
C ARG A 703 -9.23 42.24 -25.88
N SER A 704 -8.17 43.05 -25.76
CA SER A 704 -8.11 44.16 -24.80
C SER A 704 -7.27 45.31 -25.35
N VAL A 705 -7.47 46.51 -24.78
CA VAL A 705 -6.77 47.74 -25.17
C VAL A 705 -6.53 48.61 -23.94
N ALA A 706 -5.38 49.26 -23.91
CA ALA A 706 -5.03 50.31 -22.95
C ALA A 706 -4.53 51.55 -23.67
N SER A 707 -5.04 52.71 -23.28
CA SER A 707 -4.61 54.02 -23.75
C SER A 707 -4.11 54.83 -22.57
N VAL A 708 -2.89 55.36 -22.68
CA VAL A 708 -2.24 56.18 -21.63
C VAL A 708 -1.94 57.59 -22.19
N PRO A 709 -2.27 58.64 -21.43
CA PRO A 709 -2.04 60.01 -21.87
C PRO A 709 -0.56 60.39 -21.65
N LEU A 710 0.02 61.12 -22.61
CA LEU A 710 1.39 61.64 -22.51
C LEU A 710 1.30 63.07 -21.97
N VAL A 711 1.29 63.26 -20.65
CA VAL A 711 1.07 64.58 -20.02
C VAL A 711 2.35 65.12 -19.39
N TYR A 712 2.70 66.37 -19.70
CA TYR A 712 3.77 67.09 -19.03
C TYR A 712 3.24 68.44 -18.53
N GLN A 713 3.38 68.72 -17.23
CA GLN A 713 2.91 69.96 -16.59
C GLN A 713 1.46 70.34 -16.99
N HIS A 714 0.54 69.38 -16.93
CA HIS A 714 -0.88 69.50 -17.31
C HIS A 714 -1.18 69.69 -18.81
N SER A 715 -0.15 69.75 -19.66
CA SER A 715 -0.28 69.79 -21.12
C SER A 715 -0.19 68.38 -21.73
N LEU A 716 -1.14 68.03 -22.59
CA LEU A 716 -1.19 66.74 -23.28
C LEU A 716 -0.33 66.82 -24.54
N GLN A 717 0.72 66.00 -24.60
CA GLN A 717 1.63 65.89 -25.74
C GLN A 717 1.13 64.88 -26.78
N GLY A 718 0.35 63.89 -26.34
CA GLY A 718 -0.21 62.84 -27.18
C GLY A 718 -0.84 61.73 -26.35
N VAL A 719 -1.23 60.65 -27.01
CA VAL A 719 -1.79 59.44 -26.37
C VAL A 719 -1.11 58.21 -26.96
N LEU A 720 -0.58 57.34 -26.10
CA LEU A 720 -0.07 56.02 -26.49
C LEU A 720 -1.17 54.98 -26.27
N THR A 721 -1.47 54.18 -27.29
CA THR A 721 -2.50 53.14 -27.25
C THR A 721 -1.93 51.80 -27.68
N ILE A 722 -2.23 50.76 -26.90
CA ILE A 722 -1.68 49.40 -27.03
C ILE A 722 -2.81 48.37 -27.02
N TYR A 723 -2.77 47.42 -27.94
CA TYR A 723 -3.75 46.34 -28.11
C TYR A 723 -3.11 44.96 -27.87
N ALA A 724 -3.86 44.05 -27.25
CA ALA A 724 -3.43 42.69 -26.99
C ALA A 724 -4.46 41.65 -27.48
N THR A 725 -3.99 40.47 -27.89
CA THR A 725 -4.81 39.32 -28.30
C THR A 725 -5.42 38.54 -27.13
N THR A 726 -5.16 38.97 -25.88
CA THR A 726 -5.68 38.33 -24.67
C THR A 726 -6.60 39.27 -23.90
N GLN A 727 -7.60 38.71 -23.21
CA GLN A 727 -8.50 39.50 -22.36
C GLN A 727 -7.77 39.95 -21.08
N SER A 728 -8.14 41.11 -20.57
CA SER A 728 -7.60 41.69 -19.33
C SER A 728 -6.07 41.80 -19.26
N ALA A 729 -5.39 41.86 -20.41
CA ALA A 729 -3.93 41.92 -20.47
C ALA A 729 -3.37 43.11 -19.65
N PHE A 730 -4.07 44.24 -19.67
CA PHE A 730 -3.66 45.51 -19.08
C PHE A 730 -4.24 45.76 -17.68
N SER A 731 -4.36 44.74 -16.84
CA SER A 731 -4.90 44.87 -15.47
C SER A 731 -3.80 44.94 -14.39
N GLY A 732 -4.10 45.61 -13.28
CA GLY A 732 -3.21 45.65 -12.11
C GLY A 732 -1.86 46.34 -12.39
N VAL A 733 -0.77 45.62 -12.17
CA VAL A 733 0.61 46.14 -12.26
C VAL A 733 0.90 46.73 -13.64
N LEU A 734 0.45 46.09 -14.73
CA LEU A 734 0.76 46.56 -16.08
C LEU A 734 0.16 47.94 -16.39
N GLN A 735 -1.04 48.22 -15.87
CA GLN A 735 -1.66 49.55 -16.03
C GLN A 735 -0.80 50.64 -15.37
N SER A 736 -0.26 50.36 -14.17
CA SER A 736 0.62 51.28 -13.45
C SER A 736 1.91 51.53 -14.24
N VAL A 737 2.54 50.46 -14.74
CA VAL A 737 3.81 50.56 -15.45
C VAL A 737 3.64 51.30 -16.79
N LEU A 738 2.55 51.08 -17.52
CA LEU A 738 2.26 51.82 -18.75
C LEU A 738 1.97 53.31 -18.50
N THR A 739 1.36 53.64 -17.37
CA THR A 739 1.12 55.03 -16.98
C THR A 739 2.45 55.73 -16.68
N GLU A 740 3.34 55.09 -15.91
CA GLU A 740 4.69 55.60 -15.66
C GLU A 740 5.51 55.75 -16.96
N LEU A 741 5.36 54.82 -17.89
CA LEU A 741 5.98 54.93 -19.21
C LEU A 741 5.43 56.15 -19.98
N GLY A 742 4.12 56.40 -19.93
CA GLY A 742 3.50 57.57 -20.53
C GLY A 742 4.08 58.90 -20.02
N ASP A 743 4.29 59.00 -18.71
CA ASP A 743 4.93 60.16 -18.08
C ASP A 743 6.38 60.33 -18.55
N LEU A 744 7.17 59.24 -18.56
CA LEU A 744 8.55 59.26 -19.04
C LEU A 744 8.65 59.69 -20.51
N LEU A 745 7.73 59.22 -21.36
CA LEU A 745 7.65 59.61 -22.77
C LEU A 745 7.33 61.10 -22.92
N ALA A 746 6.35 61.61 -22.16
CA ALA A 746 5.99 63.02 -22.19
C ALA A 746 7.18 63.91 -21.76
N HIS A 747 7.92 63.49 -20.73
CA HIS A 747 9.16 64.15 -20.30
C HIS A 747 10.22 64.18 -21.40
N ALA A 748 10.50 63.03 -22.02
CA ALA A 748 11.53 62.91 -23.05
C ALA A 748 11.18 63.72 -24.31
N ILE A 749 9.94 63.60 -24.81
CA ILE A 749 9.45 64.36 -25.97
C ILE A 749 9.60 65.87 -25.72
N THR A 750 9.12 66.35 -24.57
CA THR A 750 9.20 67.77 -24.21
C THR A 750 10.65 68.26 -24.12
N ALA A 751 11.55 67.45 -23.55
CA ALA A 751 12.97 67.80 -23.44
C ALA A 751 13.64 67.90 -24.82
N ILE A 752 13.33 66.98 -25.73
CA ILE A 752 13.83 66.98 -27.11
C ILE A 752 13.31 68.20 -27.88
N GLU A 753 12.01 68.50 -27.79
CA GLU A 753 11.40 69.66 -28.46
C GLU A 753 11.96 71.00 -27.95
N ARG A 754 12.16 71.13 -26.63
CA ARG A 754 12.83 72.31 -26.06
C ARG A 754 14.25 72.48 -26.60
N LYS A 755 15.02 71.39 -26.67
CA LYS A 755 16.38 71.41 -27.23
C LYS A 755 16.38 71.79 -28.70
N GLN A 756 15.43 71.29 -29.50
CA GLN A 756 15.32 71.60 -30.93
C GLN A 756 14.86 73.04 -31.18
N THR A 757 13.93 73.56 -30.37
CA THR A 757 13.48 74.96 -30.44
C THR A 757 14.64 75.93 -30.21
N LEU A 758 15.51 75.62 -29.24
CA LEU A 758 16.71 76.42 -28.96
C LEU A 758 17.73 76.43 -30.11
N LEU A 759 17.74 75.40 -30.97
CA LEU A 759 18.72 75.23 -32.04
C LEU A 759 18.26 75.80 -33.40
N THR A 760 16.95 75.92 -33.65
CA THR A 760 16.40 76.28 -34.98
C THR A 760 15.88 77.70 -35.11
N ASN A 761 15.68 78.45 -34.01
CA ASN A 761 15.29 79.87 -33.99
C ASN A 761 14.12 80.24 -34.94
N GLN A 762 13.20 79.30 -35.17
CA GLN A 762 11.94 79.53 -35.88
C GLN A 762 10.93 80.17 -34.93
N ALA A 763 10.12 81.11 -35.42
CA ALA A 763 9.03 81.72 -34.67
C ALA A 763 7.76 81.79 -35.52
N ILE A 764 6.62 81.57 -34.88
CA ILE A 764 5.30 81.78 -35.47
C ILE A 764 4.91 83.22 -35.13
N GLU A 765 4.60 84.01 -36.15
CA GLU A 765 4.06 85.36 -36.01
C GLU A 765 2.53 85.29 -36.03
N LEU A 766 1.91 85.95 -35.06
CA LEU A 766 0.47 86.08 -34.90
C LEU A 766 0.12 87.57 -35.00
N ASP A 767 -0.75 87.92 -35.95
CA ASP A 767 -1.23 89.29 -36.15
C ASP A 767 -2.61 89.44 -35.50
N PHE A 768 -2.71 90.36 -34.55
CA PHE A 768 -3.95 90.70 -33.86
C PHE A 768 -4.45 92.08 -34.30
N GLU A 769 -5.76 92.19 -34.56
CA GLU A 769 -6.46 93.49 -34.67
C GLU A 769 -7.27 93.71 -33.39
N ILE A 770 -6.97 94.80 -32.68
CA ILE A 770 -7.64 95.21 -31.44
C ILE A 770 -8.52 96.41 -31.76
N LEU A 771 -9.83 96.23 -31.59
CA LEU A 771 -10.87 97.24 -31.80
C LEU A 771 -11.39 97.81 -30.46
N ASP A 772 -10.91 97.26 -29.35
CA ASP A 772 -11.33 97.63 -28.01
C ASP A 772 -10.92 99.07 -27.63
N ARG A 773 -11.88 99.86 -27.14
CA ARG A 773 -11.67 101.25 -26.69
C ARG A 773 -10.78 101.37 -25.45
N GLY A 774 -10.53 100.27 -24.73
CA GLY A 774 -9.56 100.18 -23.66
C GLY A 774 -8.11 100.26 -24.14
N CYS A 775 -7.84 100.02 -25.43
CA CYS A 775 -6.50 100.16 -25.99
C CYS A 775 -6.11 101.64 -26.13
N LEU A 776 -5.13 102.09 -25.33
CA LEU A 776 -4.69 103.48 -25.29
C LEU A 776 -4.16 104.00 -26.62
N PHE A 777 -3.47 103.16 -27.41
CA PHE A 777 -2.96 103.57 -28.72
C PHE A 777 -4.10 103.89 -29.70
N LEU A 778 -5.14 103.04 -29.75
CA LEU A 778 -6.34 103.29 -30.56
C LEU A 778 -7.12 104.50 -30.06
N ARG A 779 -7.18 104.72 -28.74
CA ARG A 779 -7.86 105.90 -28.19
C ARG A 779 -7.15 107.19 -28.58
N PHE A 780 -5.81 107.22 -28.52
CA PHE A 780 -5.04 108.41 -28.92
C PHE A 780 -5.21 108.74 -30.41
N THR A 781 -5.21 107.74 -31.28
CA THR A 781 -5.43 107.95 -32.73
C THR A 781 -6.86 108.44 -33.01
N GLN A 782 -7.87 107.93 -32.29
CA GLN A 782 -9.27 108.37 -32.43
C GLN A 782 -9.53 109.79 -31.89
N GLU A 783 -8.89 110.19 -30.79
CA GLU A 783 -9.06 111.51 -30.18
C GLU A 783 -8.32 112.62 -30.93
N THR A 784 -7.17 112.30 -31.52
CA THR A 784 -6.27 113.29 -32.15
C THR A 784 -6.27 113.22 -33.68
N GLY A 785 -6.75 112.12 -34.27
CA GLY A 785 -6.72 111.88 -35.71
C GLY A 785 -5.34 111.52 -36.27
N CYS A 786 -4.35 111.25 -35.40
CA CYS A 786 -3.02 110.81 -35.83
C CYS A 786 -2.96 109.30 -36.07
N ALA A 787 -1.88 108.85 -36.71
CA ALA A 787 -1.47 107.44 -36.72
C ALA A 787 -0.21 107.28 -35.86
N LEU A 788 -0.11 106.16 -35.15
CA LEU A 788 0.96 105.88 -34.19
C LEU A 788 1.70 104.62 -34.60
N ASP A 789 3.03 104.68 -34.56
CA ASP A 789 3.93 103.55 -34.79
C ASP A 789 4.91 103.44 -33.62
N VAL A 790 4.98 102.28 -32.95
CA VAL A 790 5.80 102.10 -31.76
C VAL A 790 7.20 101.67 -32.14
N GLU A 791 8.18 102.55 -31.98
CA GLU A 791 9.57 102.25 -32.36
C GLU A 791 10.29 101.40 -31.32
N ALA A 792 10.04 101.67 -30.04
CA ALA A 792 10.77 101.05 -28.96
C ALA A 792 9.96 101.03 -27.67
N ILE A 793 10.10 99.92 -26.93
CA ILE A 793 9.51 99.72 -25.61
C ILE A 793 10.65 99.35 -24.66
N VAL A 794 10.78 100.11 -23.58
CA VAL A 794 11.89 100.00 -22.62
C VAL A 794 11.35 99.87 -21.20
N PRO A 795 11.50 98.70 -20.55
CA PRO A 795 11.12 98.54 -19.16
C PRO A 795 11.99 99.42 -18.25
N GLN A 796 11.37 100.04 -17.26
CA GLN A 796 12.05 100.78 -16.20
C GLN A 796 12.16 99.94 -14.92
N SER A 797 13.02 100.38 -14.00
CA SER A 797 13.25 99.68 -12.73
C SER A 797 12.12 99.87 -11.70
N ASP A 798 11.14 100.72 -11.97
CA ASP A 798 10.03 101.09 -11.08
C ASP A 798 8.68 100.58 -11.61
N ASP A 799 8.70 99.47 -12.35
CA ASP A 799 7.55 98.85 -13.02
C ASP A 799 6.82 99.75 -14.05
N SER A 800 7.39 100.92 -14.37
CA SER A 800 6.94 101.78 -15.47
C SER A 800 7.60 101.39 -16.80
N TRP A 801 7.00 101.80 -17.90
CA TRP A 801 7.49 101.50 -19.25
C TRP A 801 7.67 102.81 -20.03
N LEU A 802 8.85 102.98 -20.62
CA LEU A 802 9.08 104.04 -21.60
C LEU A 802 8.80 103.50 -22.99
N VAL A 803 7.89 104.17 -23.69
CA VAL A 803 7.46 103.80 -25.04
C VAL A 803 7.74 104.98 -25.96
N PHE A 804 8.50 104.73 -27.02
CA PHE A 804 8.78 105.72 -28.06
C PHE A 804 7.83 105.47 -29.22
N VAL A 805 7.04 106.49 -29.53
CA VAL A 805 5.98 106.42 -30.53
C VAL A 805 6.25 107.50 -31.58
N ARG A 806 6.31 107.06 -32.84
CA ARG A 806 6.36 107.95 -34.00
C ARG A 806 4.94 108.33 -34.38
N VAL A 807 4.69 109.63 -34.43
CA VAL A 807 3.40 110.20 -34.80
C VAL A 807 3.43 110.52 -36.29
N GLN A 808 2.55 109.85 -37.04
CA GLN A 808 2.36 110.05 -38.46
C GLN A 808 1.04 110.82 -38.71
N ASN A 809 1.04 111.72 -39.69
CA ASN A 809 -0.15 112.42 -40.19
C ASN A 809 -0.98 113.17 -39.12
N GLY A 810 -0.34 113.78 -38.11
CA GLY A 810 -1.02 114.56 -37.07
C GLY A 810 -0.08 115.50 -36.30
N ALA A 811 -0.63 116.43 -35.50
CA ALA A 811 0.17 117.34 -34.68
C ALA A 811 0.58 116.65 -33.37
N ALA A 812 1.89 116.48 -33.14
CA ALA A 812 2.40 115.86 -31.92
C ALA A 812 1.94 116.55 -30.64
N ASP A 813 1.67 117.86 -30.69
CA ASP A 813 1.11 118.63 -29.57
C ASP A 813 -0.25 118.09 -29.12
N GLN A 814 -1.10 117.64 -30.04
CA GLN A 814 -2.41 117.06 -29.70
C GLN A 814 -2.27 115.70 -29.01
N LEU A 815 -1.27 114.90 -29.40
CA LEU A 815 -0.94 113.65 -28.71
C LEU A 815 -0.41 113.93 -27.29
N LEU A 816 0.42 114.95 -27.11
CA LEU A 816 0.92 115.34 -25.78
C LEU A 816 -0.24 115.76 -24.87
N ASP A 817 -1.16 116.58 -25.36
CA ASP A 817 -2.35 117.00 -24.61
C ASP A 817 -3.23 115.80 -24.21
N ALA A 818 -3.49 114.88 -25.16
CA ALA A 818 -4.26 113.67 -24.90
C ALA A 818 -3.53 112.72 -23.91
N ALA A 819 -2.21 112.65 -24.00
CA ALA A 819 -1.38 111.84 -23.12
C ALA A 819 -1.29 112.40 -21.70
N GLU A 820 -1.25 113.73 -21.52
CA GLU A 820 -1.33 114.37 -20.19
C GLU A 820 -2.69 114.14 -19.51
N ALA A 821 -3.76 114.00 -20.28
CA ALA A 821 -5.10 113.69 -19.76
C ALA A 821 -5.28 112.20 -19.40
N ALA A 822 -4.37 111.31 -19.80
CA ALA A 822 -4.49 109.87 -19.59
C ALA A 822 -3.89 109.43 -18.25
N THR A 823 -4.72 108.81 -17.38
CA THR A 823 -4.28 108.31 -16.06
C THR A 823 -3.24 107.19 -16.12
N ALA A 824 -3.22 106.44 -17.23
CA ALA A 824 -2.27 105.35 -17.46
C ALA A 824 -0.83 105.84 -17.75
N LEU A 825 -0.64 107.14 -17.99
CA LEU A 825 0.65 107.74 -18.29
C LEU A 825 1.11 108.65 -17.14
N ALA A 826 2.37 108.52 -16.73
CA ALA A 826 3.00 109.43 -15.78
C ALA A 826 3.56 110.70 -16.44
N SER A 827 3.92 110.63 -17.72
CA SER A 827 4.43 111.78 -18.48
C SER A 827 4.47 111.48 -19.98
N ALA A 828 4.31 112.52 -20.80
CA ALA A 828 4.58 112.50 -22.23
C ALA A 828 5.55 113.62 -22.60
N ARG A 829 6.48 113.38 -23.54
CA ARG A 829 7.48 114.36 -23.97
C ARG A 829 7.79 114.25 -25.46
N LEU A 830 7.93 115.39 -26.12
CA LEU A 830 8.41 115.45 -27.51
C LEU A 830 9.94 115.34 -27.57
N ILE A 831 10.43 114.36 -28.31
CA ILE A 831 11.87 114.07 -28.46
C ILE A 831 12.43 114.68 -29.75
N ASP A 832 11.75 114.50 -30.88
CA ASP A 832 12.17 115.09 -32.16
C ASP A 832 11.00 115.81 -32.84
N PRO A 833 11.03 117.16 -32.95
CA PRO A 833 10.06 117.92 -33.72
C PRO A 833 10.43 117.87 -35.22
N ALA A 834 10.10 116.76 -35.89
CA ALA A 834 10.22 116.59 -37.33
C ALA A 834 8.82 116.37 -37.97
N ASP A 835 8.75 116.29 -39.32
CA ASP A 835 7.51 115.97 -40.07
C ASP A 835 6.85 114.66 -39.58
N GLU A 836 7.69 113.70 -39.14
CA GLU A 836 7.29 112.56 -38.32
C GLU A 836 7.86 112.78 -36.92
N SER A 837 7.00 113.20 -36.00
CA SER A 837 7.44 113.59 -34.65
C SER A 837 7.60 112.37 -33.75
N LEU A 838 8.71 112.28 -33.02
CA LEU A 838 8.96 111.21 -32.06
C LEU A 838 8.55 111.65 -30.65
N VAL A 839 7.61 110.94 -30.05
CA VAL A 839 7.07 111.21 -28.71
C VAL A 839 7.44 110.08 -27.76
N GLN A 840 7.93 110.44 -26.58
CA GLN A 840 8.20 109.52 -25.47
C GLN A 840 7.01 109.52 -24.52
N LEU A 841 6.43 108.36 -24.27
CA LEU A 841 5.34 108.14 -23.32
C LEU A 841 5.84 107.27 -22.17
N ARG A 842 5.51 107.64 -20.92
CA ARG A 842 5.82 106.82 -19.74
C ARG A 842 4.56 106.20 -19.18
N PHE A 843 4.37 104.91 -19.43
CA PHE A 843 3.25 104.12 -18.91
C PHE A 843 3.52 103.67 -17.48
N VAL A 844 2.53 103.86 -16.60
CA VAL A 844 2.54 103.35 -15.21
C VAL A 844 1.50 102.27 -14.96
N GLU A 845 0.58 102.07 -15.91
CA GLU A 845 -0.36 100.95 -15.92
C GLU A 845 0.06 99.92 -16.99
N PRO A 846 -0.28 98.64 -16.82
CA PRO A 846 -0.04 97.62 -17.83
C PRO A 846 -0.75 97.95 -19.15
N PHE A 847 -0.05 97.73 -20.26
CA PHE A 847 -0.57 97.81 -21.62
C PHE A 847 -0.21 96.53 -22.38
N ILE A 848 -0.73 96.36 -23.60
CA ILE A 848 -0.67 95.09 -24.34
C ILE A 848 0.73 94.46 -24.38
N ALA A 849 1.78 95.26 -24.60
CA ALA A 849 3.14 94.72 -24.68
C ALA A 849 3.69 94.24 -23.34
N SER A 850 3.38 94.93 -22.23
CA SER A 850 3.79 94.51 -20.90
C SER A 850 3.09 93.22 -20.47
N VAL A 851 1.79 93.08 -20.75
CA VAL A 851 1.00 91.89 -20.41
C VAL A 851 1.51 90.67 -21.19
N LEU A 852 1.85 90.85 -22.47
CA LEU A 852 2.44 89.79 -23.29
C LEU A 852 3.87 89.44 -22.85
N ALA A 853 4.68 90.44 -22.49
CA ALA A 853 6.03 90.22 -21.98
C ALA A 853 6.04 89.40 -20.67
N ASP A 854 5.09 89.64 -19.76
CA ASP A 854 4.93 88.86 -18.52
C ASP A 854 4.61 87.38 -18.79
N GLN A 855 4.02 87.07 -19.95
CA GLN A 855 3.75 85.70 -20.40
C GLN A 855 4.88 85.13 -21.28
N GLY A 856 6.00 85.85 -21.41
CA GLY A 856 7.14 85.44 -22.23
C GLY A 856 6.90 85.54 -23.74
N ILE A 857 5.89 86.29 -24.17
CA ILE A 857 5.54 86.50 -25.57
C ILE A 857 6.22 87.79 -26.05
N ALA A 858 7.02 87.68 -27.11
CA ALA A 858 7.73 88.82 -27.66
C ALA A 858 6.83 89.60 -28.62
N VAL A 859 6.63 90.89 -28.36
CA VAL A 859 5.97 91.79 -29.32
C VAL A 859 6.96 92.23 -30.38
N ARG A 860 6.59 92.09 -31.64
CA ARG A 860 7.40 92.47 -32.80
C ARG A 860 7.08 93.87 -33.29
N ASP A 861 5.79 94.18 -33.34
CA ASP A 861 5.32 95.43 -33.91
C ASP A 861 4.01 95.86 -33.24
N ILE A 862 3.83 97.17 -33.08
CA ILE A 862 2.57 97.78 -32.64
C ILE A 862 2.35 99.04 -33.47
N SER A 863 1.25 99.06 -34.21
CA SER A 863 0.79 100.23 -34.93
C SER A 863 -0.68 100.49 -34.62
N ALA A 864 -1.09 101.75 -34.67
CA ALA A 864 -2.49 102.13 -34.51
C ALA A 864 -2.87 103.23 -35.49
N ASP A 865 -4.06 103.13 -36.03
CA ASP A 865 -4.73 104.18 -36.81
C ASP A 865 -6.12 104.46 -36.22
N GLY A 866 -6.96 105.23 -36.90
CA GLY A 866 -8.30 105.56 -36.40
C GLY A 866 -9.27 104.36 -36.32
N ASP A 867 -8.96 103.27 -37.02
CA ASP A 867 -9.84 102.10 -37.16
C ASP A 867 -9.48 100.98 -36.19
N ALA A 868 -8.18 100.63 -36.05
CA ALA A 868 -7.72 99.56 -35.18
C ALA A 868 -6.30 99.76 -34.63
N CYS A 869 -5.97 99.07 -33.53
CA CYS A 869 -4.60 98.85 -33.11
C CYS A 869 -4.15 97.44 -33.53
N ARG A 870 -3.10 97.38 -34.36
CA ARG A 870 -2.49 96.13 -34.82
C ARG A 870 -1.30 95.77 -33.95
N VAL A 871 -1.27 94.52 -33.48
CA VAL A 871 -0.18 93.99 -32.67
C VAL A 871 0.30 92.69 -33.29
N THR A 872 1.57 92.66 -33.70
CA THR A 872 2.22 91.44 -34.17
C THR A 872 3.08 90.86 -33.06
N VAL A 873 2.83 89.60 -32.70
CA VAL A 873 3.60 88.88 -31.67
C VAL A 873 4.33 87.70 -32.29
N ALA A 874 5.52 87.43 -31.79
CA ALA A 874 6.30 86.25 -32.16
C ALA A 874 6.27 85.25 -31.00
N VAL A 875 5.73 84.06 -31.27
CA VAL A 875 5.74 82.94 -30.33
C VAL A 875 6.64 81.82 -30.85
N PRO A 876 7.40 81.13 -29.98
CA PRO A 876 8.09 79.91 -30.37
C PRO A 876 7.11 78.89 -30.96
N PRO A 877 7.51 78.05 -31.93
CA PRO A 877 6.64 77.04 -32.52
C PRO A 877 6.13 75.99 -31.52
N THR A 878 6.82 75.84 -30.38
CA THR A 878 6.41 74.99 -29.25
C THR A 878 5.52 75.70 -28.24
N PHE A 879 5.22 76.98 -28.42
CA PHE A 879 4.33 77.74 -27.55
C PHE A 879 2.87 77.48 -27.92
N ASP A 880 2.02 77.31 -26.91
CA ASP A 880 0.59 77.13 -27.12
C ASP A 880 -0.03 78.41 -27.67
N ILE A 881 -0.38 78.37 -28.96
CA ILE A 881 -1.01 79.49 -29.67
C ILE A 881 -2.32 79.87 -28.99
N ARG A 882 -3.08 78.91 -28.42
CA ARG A 882 -4.33 79.20 -27.71
C ARG A 882 -4.05 80.09 -26.51
N ARG A 883 -2.98 79.82 -25.76
CA ARG A 883 -2.57 80.68 -24.64
C ARG A 883 -2.24 82.11 -25.08
N ALA A 884 -1.61 82.30 -26.24
CA ALA A 884 -1.34 83.65 -26.75
C ALA A 884 -2.64 84.38 -27.13
N ILE A 885 -3.58 83.69 -27.79
CA ILE A 885 -4.90 84.21 -28.13
C ILE A 885 -5.71 84.55 -26.87
N ASP A 886 -5.70 83.66 -25.86
CA ASP A 886 -6.40 83.83 -24.60
C ASP A 886 -5.90 85.08 -23.85
N VAL A 887 -4.59 85.33 -23.83
CA VAL A 887 -4.01 86.50 -23.16
C VAL A 887 -4.47 87.80 -23.84
N VAL A 888 -4.46 87.86 -25.17
CA VAL A 888 -4.91 89.05 -25.91
C VAL A 888 -6.41 89.27 -25.75
N SER A 889 -7.22 88.23 -25.94
CA SER A 889 -8.70 88.30 -25.83
C SER A 889 -9.19 88.54 -24.40
N THR A 890 -8.46 88.08 -23.38
CA THR A 890 -8.78 88.41 -21.98
C THR A 890 -8.48 89.87 -21.66
N THR A 891 -7.41 90.42 -22.22
CA THR A 891 -6.99 91.81 -21.99
C THR A 891 -7.86 92.79 -22.78
N TYR A 892 -8.23 92.43 -24.01
CA TYR A 892 -9.07 93.19 -24.92
C TYR A 892 -10.12 92.25 -25.54
N PRO A 893 -11.33 92.15 -24.96
CA PRO A 893 -12.41 91.29 -25.47
C PRO A 893 -12.77 91.52 -26.93
N ASP A 894 -12.67 92.76 -27.42
CA ASP A 894 -12.89 93.11 -28.83
C ASP A 894 -11.58 93.03 -29.62
N SER A 895 -10.98 91.83 -29.67
CA SER A 895 -9.78 91.53 -30.47
C SER A 895 -9.95 90.27 -31.32
N GLU A 896 -9.37 90.28 -32.52
CA GLU A 896 -9.41 89.14 -33.45
C GLU A 896 -8.01 88.78 -33.95
N LEU A 897 -7.74 87.47 -34.08
CA LEU A 897 -6.53 86.97 -34.75
C LEU A 897 -6.78 86.99 -36.26
N VAL A 898 -6.08 87.85 -36.98
CA VAL A 898 -6.31 88.07 -38.42
C VAL A 898 -5.34 87.29 -39.31
N ALA A 899 -4.16 86.92 -38.81
CA ALA A 899 -3.23 86.07 -39.56
C ALA A 899 -2.27 85.27 -38.65
N LYS A 900 -1.88 84.09 -39.12
CA LYS A 900 -0.77 83.28 -38.59
C LYS A 900 0.25 83.06 -39.71
N ARG A 901 1.51 83.43 -39.49
CA ARG A 901 2.60 83.26 -40.46
C ARG A 901 3.77 82.54 -39.82
N GLU A 902 4.28 81.52 -40.49
CA GLU A 902 5.56 80.93 -40.11
C GLU A 902 6.68 81.79 -40.69
N HIS A 903 7.42 82.46 -39.83
CA HIS A 903 8.54 83.28 -40.25
C HIS A 903 9.85 82.56 -39.94
N THR A 904 10.63 82.30 -40.99
CA THR A 904 12.07 82.08 -40.82
C THR A 904 12.69 83.47 -40.85
N PRO A 905 13.17 84.03 -39.73
CA PRO A 905 13.76 85.36 -39.79
C PRO A 905 14.93 85.31 -40.76
N SER A 906 14.92 86.13 -41.81
CA SER A 906 16.12 86.34 -42.62
C SER A 906 17.22 86.77 -41.65
N ALA A 907 18.34 86.05 -41.67
CA ALA A 907 19.47 86.29 -40.79
C ALA A 907 20.11 87.65 -41.09
N ASP A 908 19.50 88.72 -40.63
CA ASP A 908 20.15 90.01 -40.48
C ASP A 908 20.91 89.93 -39.14
N VAL A 909 22.06 89.24 -39.18
CA VAL A 909 22.97 89.00 -38.05
C VAL A 909 23.29 90.32 -37.31
N SER A 910 23.14 91.46 -37.99
CA SER A 910 23.30 92.80 -37.45
C SER A 910 22.25 93.16 -36.38
N LYS A 911 20.96 92.79 -36.54
CA LYS A 911 19.90 93.11 -35.54
C LYS A 911 20.01 92.27 -34.26
N SER A 912 20.43 91.01 -34.36
CA SER A 912 20.62 90.10 -33.22
C SER A 912 21.81 90.50 -32.31
N LEU A 913 22.90 90.99 -32.91
CA LEU A 913 24.04 91.57 -32.18
C LEU A 913 23.64 92.85 -31.43
N THR A 914 22.75 93.64 -32.02
CA THR A 914 22.28 94.92 -31.46
C THR A 914 21.41 94.70 -30.21
N LEU A 915 20.48 93.75 -30.25
CA LEU A 915 19.59 93.42 -29.11
C LEU A 915 20.37 92.83 -27.91
N ARG A 916 21.28 91.87 -28.14
CA ARG A 916 22.12 91.27 -27.07
C ARG A 916 23.07 92.27 -26.40
N GLY A 917 23.48 93.31 -27.13
CA GLY A 917 24.30 94.39 -26.60
C GLY A 917 23.52 95.32 -25.69
N LEU A 918 22.28 95.66 -26.09
CA LEU A 918 21.39 96.54 -25.33
C LEU A 918 20.91 95.90 -24.02
N GLU A 919 20.72 94.58 -23.97
CA GLU A 919 20.34 93.83 -22.75
C GLU A 919 21.39 93.87 -21.63
N LYS A 920 22.68 94.10 -21.95
CA LYS A 920 23.74 94.22 -20.93
C LYS A 920 23.83 95.61 -20.30
N LEU A 921 23.14 96.59 -20.88
CA LEU A 921 23.07 97.93 -20.33
C LEU A 921 22.17 97.93 -19.09
N THR A 922 22.55 98.67 -18.06
CA THR A 922 21.58 98.92 -16.97
C THR A 922 20.41 99.73 -17.54
N PRO A 923 19.18 99.63 -17.01
CA PRO A 923 18.03 100.40 -17.50
C PRO A 923 18.36 101.88 -17.70
N ARG A 924 19.04 102.49 -16.71
CA ARG A 924 19.48 103.89 -16.75
C ARG A 924 20.56 104.20 -17.79
N GLN A 925 21.39 103.24 -18.19
CA GLN A 925 22.39 103.40 -19.24
C GLN A 925 21.74 103.32 -20.63
N ARG A 926 20.77 102.41 -20.79
CA ARG A 926 20.01 102.24 -22.02
C ARG A 926 19.16 103.48 -22.32
N GLU A 927 18.40 103.93 -21.33
CA GLU A 927 17.57 105.15 -21.40
C GLU A 927 18.41 106.38 -21.82
N VAL A 928 19.54 106.62 -21.15
CA VAL A 928 20.42 107.76 -21.45
C VAL A 928 21.03 107.66 -22.85
N LEU A 929 21.37 106.45 -23.32
CA LEU A 929 21.96 106.22 -24.63
C LEU A 929 20.94 106.41 -25.76
N GLU A 930 19.73 105.85 -25.63
CA GLU A 930 18.66 105.95 -26.63
C GLU A 930 18.17 107.40 -26.76
N VAL A 931 17.93 108.10 -25.65
CA VAL A 931 17.55 109.53 -25.70
C VAL A 931 18.66 110.39 -26.32
N ALA A 932 19.93 110.12 -26.00
CA ALA A 932 21.05 110.83 -26.62
C ALA A 932 21.14 110.55 -28.13
N TYR A 933 20.87 109.31 -28.56
CA TYR A 933 20.81 108.92 -29.96
C TYR A 933 19.72 109.69 -30.72
N HIS A 934 18.47 109.66 -30.24
CA HIS A 934 17.36 110.34 -30.91
C HIS A 934 17.46 111.87 -30.87
N ARG A 935 18.09 112.46 -29.83
CA ARG A 935 18.35 113.91 -29.75
C ARG A 935 19.54 114.36 -30.62
N GLY A 936 20.15 113.47 -31.40
CA GLY A 936 21.26 113.79 -32.29
C GLY A 936 22.54 114.19 -31.57
N TYR A 937 22.78 113.68 -30.36
CA TYR A 937 24.05 113.86 -29.63
C TYR A 937 25.25 113.25 -30.37
N PHE A 938 24.98 112.17 -31.12
CA PHE A 938 25.95 111.44 -31.93
C PHE A 938 25.98 111.92 -33.41
N ASP A 939 25.12 112.85 -33.80
CA ASP A 939 25.07 113.41 -35.15
C ASP A 939 26.25 114.38 -35.40
N SER A 940 26.57 114.63 -36.67
CA SER A 940 27.58 115.61 -37.07
C SER A 940 27.03 116.58 -38.13
N PRO A 941 26.78 117.87 -37.81
CA PRO A 941 27.00 118.50 -36.51
C PRO A 941 26.00 118.04 -35.44
N LYS A 942 26.40 118.08 -34.16
CA LYS A 942 25.55 117.66 -33.04
C LYS A 942 24.31 118.55 -32.94
N LYS A 943 23.13 117.93 -32.83
CA LYS A 943 21.86 118.65 -32.61
C LYS A 943 21.60 118.98 -31.14
N ALA A 944 22.17 118.20 -30.21
CA ALA A 944 22.12 118.44 -28.77
C ALA A 944 23.49 118.25 -28.11
N SER A 945 23.81 119.09 -27.13
CA SER A 945 25.04 119.02 -26.34
C SER A 945 24.91 118.07 -25.14
N GLY A 946 26.05 117.58 -24.64
CA GLY A 946 26.06 116.73 -23.45
C GLY A 946 25.69 117.47 -22.16
N GLU A 947 25.81 118.81 -22.13
CA GLU A 947 25.37 119.63 -21.00
C GLU A 947 23.84 119.80 -20.99
N GLU A 948 23.22 120.02 -22.16
CA GLU A 948 21.76 120.09 -22.31
C GLU A 948 21.10 118.76 -21.91
N LEU A 949 21.62 117.63 -22.41
CA LEU A 949 21.09 116.31 -22.08
C LEU A 949 21.37 115.95 -20.61
N ALA A 950 22.50 116.33 -20.04
CA ALA A 950 22.77 116.09 -18.62
C ALA A 950 21.76 116.82 -17.71
N ALA A 951 21.41 118.07 -18.03
CA ALA A 951 20.40 118.83 -17.30
C ALA A 951 19.02 118.14 -17.37
N GLU A 952 18.64 117.60 -18.52
CA GLU A 952 17.35 116.90 -18.74
C GLU A 952 17.20 115.64 -17.86
N PHE A 953 18.30 114.92 -17.61
CA PHE A 953 18.32 113.75 -16.72
C PHE A 953 18.59 114.08 -15.24
N GLY A 954 18.81 115.36 -14.89
CA GLY A 954 19.18 115.79 -13.53
C GLY A 954 20.60 115.38 -13.13
N PHE A 955 21.49 115.19 -14.11
CA PHE A 955 22.87 114.77 -13.90
C PHE A 955 23.86 115.94 -13.99
N SER A 956 25.06 115.75 -13.44
CA SER A 956 26.20 116.57 -13.86
C SER A 956 26.64 116.17 -15.27
N PRO A 957 27.20 117.09 -16.08
CA PRO A 957 27.76 116.76 -17.41
C PRO A 957 28.78 115.61 -17.38
N SER A 958 29.56 115.52 -16.29
CA SER A 958 30.51 114.43 -16.05
C SER A 958 29.83 113.07 -15.82
N ALA A 959 28.69 113.04 -15.13
CA ALA A 959 27.93 111.81 -14.89
C ALA A 959 27.26 111.31 -16.18
N PHE A 960 26.70 112.21 -16.99
CA PHE A 960 26.14 111.88 -18.31
C PHE A 960 27.21 111.24 -19.22
N HIS A 961 28.38 111.86 -19.35
CA HIS A 961 29.51 111.30 -20.11
C HIS A 961 29.94 109.92 -19.59
N ARG A 962 29.90 109.69 -18.28
CA ARG A 962 30.21 108.38 -17.68
C ARG A 962 29.18 107.32 -18.04
N HIS A 963 27.88 107.66 -18.06
CA HIS A 963 26.82 106.73 -18.47
C HIS A 963 26.95 106.36 -19.95
N ILE A 964 27.18 107.33 -20.84
CA ILE A 964 27.41 107.09 -22.27
C ILE A 964 28.65 106.22 -22.48
N ARG A 965 29.80 106.55 -21.88
CA ARG A 965 31.03 105.75 -22.01
C ARG A 965 30.89 104.32 -21.48
N ALA A 966 30.17 104.14 -20.37
CA ALA A 966 29.92 102.81 -19.83
C ALA A 966 29.00 101.99 -20.74
N ALA A 967 28.02 102.64 -21.37
CA ALA A 967 27.12 102.00 -22.33
C ALA A 967 27.84 101.63 -23.63
N GLU A 968 28.59 102.57 -24.23
CA GLU A 968 29.45 102.34 -25.40
C GLU A 968 30.39 101.16 -25.17
N ARG A 969 31.07 101.11 -24.01
CA ARG A 969 32.00 100.02 -23.69
C ARG A 969 31.31 98.66 -23.64
N LYS A 970 30.12 98.56 -23.05
CA LYS A 970 29.36 97.29 -22.96
C LYS A 970 28.84 96.82 -24.33
N LEU A 971 28.44 97.77 -25.18
CA LEU A 971 28.04 97.48 -26.56
C LEU A 971 29.24 97.00 -27.37
N PHE A 972 30.38 97.71 -27.30
CA PHE A 972 31.62 97.28 -27.97
C PHE A 972 32.11 95.91 -27.47
N ASP A 973 32.06 95.63 -26.17
CA ASP A 973 32.40 94.30 -25.63
C ASP A 973 31.54 93.18 -26.24
N THR A 974 30.28 93.47 -26.57
CA THR A 974 29.37 92.48 -27.17
C THR A 974 29.63 92.28 -28.66
N VAL A 975 30.00 93.34 -29.38
CA VAL A 975 30.39 93.27 -30.79
C VAL A 975 31.73 92.55 -30.95
N PHE A 976 32.75 92.86 -30.14
CA PHE A 976 34.10 92.33 -30.32
C PHE A 976 34.38 90.97 -29.63
N ARG A 977 33.60 90.54 -28.62
CA ARG A 977 33.81 89.21 -27.98
C ARG A 977 33.12 88.04 -28.68
N ASN A 978 32.15 88.27 -29.58
CA ASN A 978 31.49 87.19 -30.32
C ASN A 978 32.27 86.73 -31.57
N GLU A 979 33.16 87.56 -32.13
CA GLU A 979 34.05 87.13 -33.23
C GLU A 979 35.03 86.03 -32.82
N THR A 980 35.36 85.92 -31.52
CA THR A 980 36.30 84.89 -31.02
C THR A 980 35.66 83.51 -30.81
N ALA A 981 34.32 83.40 -30.85
CA ALA A 981 33.62 82.12 -30.68
C ALA A 981 33.30 81.42 -32.02
N VAL A 982 33.12 82.17 -33.11
CA VAL A 982 32.74 81.60 -34.42
C VAL A 982 33.91 80.92 -35.14
N SER A 983 35.16 81.25 -34.81
CA SER A 983 36.34 80.65 -35.45
C SER A 983 36.79 79.28 -34.88
N ARG A 984 36.08 78.69 -33.91
CA ARG A 984 36.47 77.41 -33.28
C ARG A 984 35.65 76.18 -33.70
N GLU A 985 34.60 76.33 -34.51
CA GLU A 985 33.69 75.22 -34.88
C GLU A 985 33.89 74.63 -36.29
N TYR A 986 34.88 75.09 -37.07
CA TYR A 986 35.26 74.43 -38.33
C TYR A 986 36.70 73.89 -38.24
N GLY A 987 36.85 72.63 -37.81
CA GLY A 987 38.10 71.88 -37.96
C GLY A 987 38.28 70.76 -36.95
N ASP A 988 37.57 69.64 -37.13
CA ASP A 988 38.15 68.28 -37.03
C ASP A 988 37.08 67.22 -37.33
N GLY A 989 37.21 66.58 -38.50
CA GLY A 989 36.57 65.30 -38.79
C GLY A 989 37.67 64.28 -39.07
N PRO A 990 37.70 63.10 -38.41
CA PRO A 990 38.67 62.08 -38.74
C PRO A 990 38.15 61.23 -39.90
N GLY A 991 38.95 61.14 -40.96
CA GLY A 991 38.87 60.05 -41.94
C GLY A 991 39.62 58.82 -41.42
N GLY A 992 39.14 57.63 -41.79
CA GLY A 992 39.78 56.34 -41.51
C GLY A 992 38.77 55.25 -41.23
#